data_AF-A0AAE8NAU6-F1
#
_entry.id   AF-A0AAE8NAU6-F1
#
_cell.length_a   1.000
_cell.length_b   1.000
_cell.length_c   1.000
_cell.angle_alpha   90.00
_cell.angle_beta   90.00
_cell.angle_gamma   90.00
#
_symmetry.space_group_name_H-M   'P 1'
#
loop_
_entity.id
_entity.type
_entity.pdbx_description
1 polymer ?
#
loop_
_entity_poly.entity_id
_entity_poly.type
_entity_poly.pdbx_seq_one_letter_code
_entity_poly.pdbx_strand_id
1 'polypeptide(L)'
;MTLRENLGFGFMRDDAHVYCHDGPLRDRAGNLIEGIAIDSFRPLSPYLATDGVRAYACTFTWLRFTVLDVDAATFRLLDESHAVDANHVYFQNRKLAGASPARFRLLSESWGHDDRYLYHYGKRMRGADPATLRRVGAYLVDAQRVWYGGRAVEGADAASFVSADEVAQDQATDRARPYRYGHADDPGPREQWERNWSPFFAARSELQGYWWHALIGQAAADVSTRELGGGYRVIGDQVYLHDLPLLEPDAGTVRWLGDSFIADRSRLYSYSEYHKGFLRGGPLPGDPAQWRHLGGPWYQAGDHCYRQQWRGHAEAAKVDGKTFEILNDTYAKDRNGVLCMLVRKRGIDPARIEVVGDDHLREGGRLFYFGKEVKARFDAPTAEPVGHGFLRDGQGRLLHYNQPYRRGVDGATLTFLSEYFARDRARAYVYCNGAELVPLPGVDPAAFHLEQPDIGTDGSRRYVYQAWLAAWRARDRSPMPDYVPPDYVAPEAGARADAGPAPESVSANGFRQASPAGPDAARRACVIEWTRDETGEPRLVVAGDGFCDIWDLAQRQVVASFALPRPFVPDETEATAMDRLRNVPVSASADASLSTLIVAYWDNTTLYRVDAASGAADACWRADSRYDDLERVHLSPDAREAWVRIRNRLYRVPLAGDGTLDVLDYDLADQRFQDAPFAVSASRHRRAFARDAALTVRTDGATDCDIPGADNGSPCAFSDDGTRVLARDAKFVLREFGVDSGKRLALHRGGWCERKWFKSQAGWIGGRPVFVGLPMGGQGEVDIWDVLDNRLLFRIEAAARVPEPDAG
;
A
#
# COMPACT_ATOMS: atom_id res chain seq x y z
N MET A 1 0.31 13.00 -48.67
CA MET A 1 0.27 13.59 -47.31
C MET A 1 -1.05 14.32 -47.20
N THR A 2 -2.02 13.72 -46.50
CA THR A 2 -3.29 14.39 -46.19
C THR A 2 -3.00 15.57 -45.28
N LEU A 3 -3.43 16.76 -45.68
CA LEU A 3 -3.21 17.99 -44.90
C LEU A 3 -4.11 17.89 -43.67
N ARG A 4 -3.53 17.84 -42.47
CA ARG A 4 -4.29 17.83 -41.22
C ARG A 4 -4.64 19.24 -40.81
N GLU A 5 -5.90 19.49 -40.51
CA GLU A 5 -6.36 20.74 -39.91
C GLU A 5 -5.98 20.76 -38.42
N ASN A 6 -5.36 21.84 -37.96
CA ASN A 6 -5.03 22.04 -36.55
C ASN A 6 -6.23 22.65 -35.82
N LEU A 7 -6.73 21.94 -34.80
CA LEU A 7 -7.89 22.34 -34.01
C LEU A 7 -7.53 23.02 -32.68
N GLY A 8 -6.23 23.10 -32.35
CA GLY A 8 -5.73 23.64 -31.08
C GLY A 8 -5.53 22.58 -29.99
N PHE A 9 -4.83 22.96 -28.90
CA PHE A 9 -4.51 22.08 -27.75
C PHE A 9 -3.86 20.74 -28.10
N GLY A 10 -3.12 20.68 -29.21
CA GLY A 10 -2.48 19.46 -29.70
C GLY A 10 -3.42 18.54 -30.50
N PHE A 11 -4.68 18.91 -30.71
CA PHE A 11 -5.62 18.17 -31.55
C PHE A 11 -5.55 18.59 -33.01
N MET A 12 -5.64 17.61 -33.90
CA MET A 12 -5.72 17.81 -35.34
C MET A 12 -6.78 16.89 -35.93
N ARG A 13 -7.30 17.17 -37.11
CA ARG A 13 -8.16 16.24 -37.85
C ARG A 13 -7.80 16.15 -39.33
N ASP A 14 -8.15 15.04 -39.95
CA ASP A 14 -8.34 14.91 -41.40
C ASP A 14 -9.74 14.36 -41.66
N ASP A 15 -10.07 14.05 -42.92
CA ASP A 15 -11.39 13.57 -43.33
C ASP A 15 -11.79 12.21 -42.70
N ALA A 16 -10.85 11.50 -42.06
CA ALA A 16 -11.08 10.16 -41.52
C ALA A 16 -10.87 10.05 -40.00
N HIS A 17 -9.97 10.85 -39.41
CA HIS A 17 -9.56 10.69 -38.02
C HIS A 17 -9.32 12.03 -37.30
N VAL A 18 -9.50 11.99 -35.99
CA VAL A 18 -8.96 12.99 -35.07
C VAL A 18 -7.68 12.46 -34.44
N TYR A 19 -6.69 13.34 -34.30
CA TYR A 19 -5.37 13.10 -33.76
C TYR A 19 -5.15 13.96 -32.52
N CYS A 20 -4.33 13.48 -31.60
CA CYS A 20 -3.78 14.24 -30.50
C CYS A 20 -2.26 14.01 -30.47
N HIS A 21 -1.49 15.08 -30.61
CA HIS A 21 -0.04 15.03 -30.85
C HIS A 21 0.33 14.12 -32.02
N ASP A 22 1.03 13.00 -31.77
CA ASP A 22 1.68 12.20 -32.81
C ASP A 22 0.82 11.07 -33.38
N GLY A 23 -0.39 10.84 -32.86
CA GLY A 23 -1.24 9.71 -33.26
C GLY A 23 -2.75 9.95 -33.20
N PRO A 24 -3.55 9.07 -33.82
CA PRO A 24 -5.00 9.10 -33.74
C PRO A 24 -5.49 9.00 -32.28
N LEU A 25 -6.66 9.54 -31.99
CA LEU A 25 -7.30 9.40 -30.68
C LEU A 25 -7.48 7.92 -30.33
N ARG A 26 -6.87 7.52 -29.22
CA ARG A 26 -6.94 6.16 -28.68
C ARG A 26 -7.52 6.16 -27.30
N ASP A 27 -8.28 5.11 -27.00
CA ASP A 27 -8.78 4.90 -25.66
C ASP A 27 -7.64 4.47 -24.71
N ARG A 28 -7.92 4.38 -23.41
CA ARG A 28 -6.92 4.06 -22.38
C ARG A 28 -6.27 2.66 -22.45
N ALA A 29 -6.71 1.75 -23.33
CA ALA A 29 -5.99 0.51 -23.60
C ALA A 29 -5.53 0.41 -25.05
N GLY A 30 -5.42 1.57 -25.70
CA GLY A 30 -4.66 1.77 -26.91
C GLY A 30 -5.43 1.48 -28.19
N ASN A 31 -6.73 1.21 -28.12
CA ASN A 31 -7.53 0.99 -29.32
C ASN A 31 -7.93 2.33 -29.93
N LEU A 32 -8.07 2.36 -31.26
CA LEU A 32 -8.59 3.54 -31.95
C LEU A 32 -10.01 3.84 -31.47
N ILE A 33 -10.33 5.11 -31.23
CA ILE A 33 -11.70 5.52 -30.91
C ILE A 33 -12.46 5.72 -32.22
N GLU A 34 -13.41 4.84 -32.49
CA GLU A 34 -14.21 4.86 -33.72
C GLU A 34 -15.50 5.70 -33.58
N GLY A 35 -16.04 6.08 -34.73
CA GLY A 35 -17.31 6.80 -34.86
C GLY A 35 -17.27 8.25 -34.37
N ILE A 36 -16.09 8.85 -34.22
CA ILE A 36 -15.97 10.27 -33.86
C ILE A 36 -16.63 11.09 -34.95
N ALA A 37 -17.56 11.98 -34.59
CA ALA A 37 -18.13 12.90 -35.56
C ALA A 37 -17.10 13.98 -35.92
N ILE A 38 -16.30 13.72 -36.96
CA ILE A 38 -15.11 14.50 -37.34
C ILE A 38 -15.45 15.98 -37.59
N ASP A 39 -16.55 16.25 -38.29
CA ASP A 39 -16.95 17.59 -38.69
C ASP A 39 -17.32 18.48 -37.48
N SER A 40 -17.92 17.89 -36.45
CA SER A 40 -18.35 18.57 -35.22
C SER A 40 -17.36 18.43 -34.06
N PHE A 41 -16.24 17.74 -34.28
CA PHE A 41 -15.18 17.61 -33.28
C PHE A 41 -14.54 18.96 -32.96
N ARG A 42 -14.57 19.31 -31.67
CA ARG A 42 -13.96 20.51 -31.13
C ARG A 42 -13.21 20.19 -29.83
N PRO A 43 -11.91 20.54 -29.75
CA PRO A 43 -11.19 20.59 -28.48
C PRO A 43 -11.80 21.64 -27.55
N LEU A 44 -11.91 21.32 -26.27
CA LEU A 44 -12.33 22.27 -25.23
C LEU A 44 -11.15 22.72 -24.37
N SER A 45 -10.20 21.82 -24.11
CA SER A 45 -8.95 22.06 -23.38
C SER A 45 -7.89 21.02 -23.80
N PRO A 46 -6.65 21.06 -23.26
CA PRO A 46 -5.67 19.98 -23.44
C PRO A 46 -6.15 18.60 -22.98
N TYR A 47 -7.13 18.56 -22.07
CA TYR A 47 -7.61 17.34 -21.43
C TYR A 47 -9.01 16.93 -21.85
N LEU A 48 -9.78 17.83 -22.48
CA LEU A 48 -11.20 17.63 -22.80
C LEU A 48 -11.50 18.05 -24.24
N ALA A 49 -12.23 17.22 -24.97
CA ALA A 49 -12.77 17.52 -26.28
C ALA A 49 -14.20 16.97 -26.42
N THR A 50 -14.94 17.39 -27.43
CA THR A 50 -16.28 16.85 -27.73
C THR A 50 -16.56 16.89 -29.21
N ASP A 51 -17.33 15.93 -29.71
CA ASP A 51 -17.86 15.95 -31.07
C ASP A 51 -19.32 16.42 -31.14
N GLY A 52 -19.83 17.00 -30.06
CA GLY A 52 -21.23 17.41 -29.96
C GLY A 52 -22.20 16.28 -29.62
N VAL A 53 -21.72 15.03 -29.50
CA VAL A 53 -22.50 13.88 -29.01
C VAL A 53 -21.82 13.26 -27.78
N ARG A 54 -20.51 13.11 -27.83
CA ARG A 54 -19.67 12.52 -26.78
C ARG A 54 -18.65 13.54 -26.30
N ALA A 55 -18.17 13.35 -25.07
CA ALA A 55 -16.98 14.04 -24.60
C ALA A 55 -15.80 13.05 -24.48
N TYR A 56 -14.60 13.55 -24.70
CA TYR A 56 -13.36 12.78 -24.71
C TYR A 56 -12.43 13.42 -23.68
N ALA A 57 -12.02 12.67 -22.67
CA ALA A 57 -11.22 13.19 -21.58
C ALA A 57 -9.94 12.36 -21.35
N CYS A 58 -8.80 13.01 -21.12
CA CYS A 58 -7.53 12.34 -20.78
C CYS A 58 -6.92 12.96 -19.50
N THR A 59 -5.86 12.34 -18.96
CA THR A 59 -5.16 12.85 -17.77
C THR A 59 -3.79 13.40 -18.17
N PHE A 60 -3.26 14.34 -17.38
CA PHE A 60 -1.92 14.94 -17.64
C PHE A 60 -0.78 13.92 -17.73
N THR A 61 -0.93 12.76 -17.09
CA THR A 61 0.05 11.65 -17.09
C THR A 61 -0.08 10.71 -18.28
N TRP A 62 -1.24 10.67 -18.94
CA TRP A 62 -1.56 9.69 -19.98
C TRP A 62 -2.46 10.32 -21.04
N LEU A 63 -1.92 10.51 -22.25
CA LEU A 63 -2.64 10.99 -23.44
C LEU A 63 -3.58 9.93 -24.07
N ARG A 64 -4.14 9.06 -23.24
CA ARG A 64 -5.17 8.11 -23.67
C ARG A 64 -6.52 8.57 -23.14
N PHE A 65 -7.52 8.50 -24.01
CA PHE A 65 -8.81 9.12 -23.78
C PHE A 65 -9.82 8.15 -23.17
N THR A 66 -10.67 8.66 -22.29
CA THR A 66 -11.92 8.06 -21.87
C THR A 66 -13.04 8.75 -22.64
N VAL A 67 -13.89 7.97 -23.29
CA VAL A 67 -15.15 8.47 -23.85
C VAL A 67 -16.13 8.61 -22.69
N LEU A 68 -16.57 9.83 -22.44
CA LEU A 68 -17.56 10.17 -21.43
C LEU A 68 -18.94 10.21 -22.09
N ASP A 69 -19.87 9.48 -21.48
CA ASP A 69 -21.30 9.63 -21.76
C ASP A 69 -21.81 10.86 -21.03
N VAL A 70 -22.19 11.88 -21.79
CA VAL A 70 -22.53 13.22 -21.30
C VAL A 70 -23.88 13.64 -21.87
N ASP A 71 -24.62 14.46 -21.13
CA ASP A 71 -25.72 15.20 -21.74
C ASP A 71 -25.13 16.27 -22.66
N ALA A 72 -25.00 15.96 -23.95
CA ALA A 72 -24.32 16.81 -24.91
C ALA A 72 -24.97 18.18 -25.11
N ALA A 73 -26.27 18.30 -24.85
CA ALA A 73 -27.00 19.56 -24.97
C ALA A 73 -26.62 20.56 -23.87
N THR A 74 -26.21 20.05 -22.71
CA THR A 74 -25.86 20.86 -21.53
C THR A 74 -24.40 20.78 -21.13
N PHE A 75 -23.63 19.89 -21.75
CA PHE A 75 -22.21 19.69 -21.50
C PHE A 75 -21.40 20.95 -21.82
N ARG A 76 -20.73 21.48 -20.81
CA ARG A 76 -19.89 22.67 -20.92
C ARG A 76 -18.67 22.56 -20.03
N LEU A 77 -17.60 23.24 -20.46
CA LEU A 77 -16.37 23.36 -19.71
C LEU A 77 -16.56 24.32 -18.51
N LEU A 78 -15.96 23.98 -17.37
CA LEU A 78 -15.83 24.87 -16.21
C LEU A 78 -14.42 25.48 -16.13
N ASP A 79 -13.38 24.67 -16.32
CA ASP A 79 -11.98 25.08 -16.49
C ASP A 79 -11.23 24.04 -17.36
N GLU A 80 -9.90 24.11 -17.48
CA GLU A 80 -9.14 23.16 -18.30
C GLU A 80 -9.33 21.68 -17.92
N SER A 81 -9.58 21.37 -16.65
CA SER A 81 -9.72 20.02 -16.13
C SER A 81 -11.14 19.66 -15.68
N HIS A 82 -12.07 20.61 -15.60
CA HIS A 82 -13.41 20.40 -15.07
C HIS A 82 -14.47 20.70 -16.13
N ALA A 83 -15.51 19.86 -16.14
CA ALA A 83 -16.69 20.06 -16.99
C ALA A 83 -17.96 19.73 -16.20
N VAL A 84 -19.09 20.17 -16.71
CA VAL A 84 -20.40 19.91 -16.12
C VAL A 84 -21.43 19.70 -17.21
N ASP A 85 -22.39 18.83 -16.96
CA ASP A 85 -23.64 18.73 -17.72
C ASP A 85 -24.84 18.84 -16.77
N ALA A 86 -26.07 18.65 -17.26
CA ALA A 86 -27.28 18.73 -16.45
C ALA A 86 -27.28 17.77 -15.24
N ASN A 87 -26.58 16.64 -15.37
CA ASN A 87 -26.68 15.51 -14.45
C ASN A 87 -25.41 15.35 -13.60
N HIS A 88 -24.25 15.76 -14.09
CA HIS A 88 -22.96 15.39 -13.53
C HIS A 88 -21.90 16.50 -13.61
N VAL A 89 -20.96 16.43 -12.67
CA VAL A 89 -19.70 17.20 -12.70
C VAL A 89 -18.56 16.24 -13.01
N TYR A 90 -17.59 16.70 -13.78
CA TYR A 90 -16.43 15.93 -14.22
C TYR A 90 -15.13 16.63 -13.84
N PHE A 91 -14.12 15.86 -13.47
CA PHE A 91 -12.72 16.26 -13.37
C PHE A 91 -11.92 15.30 -14.24
N GLN A 92 -11.39 15.80 -15.36
CA GLN A 92 -10.71 15.04 -16.40
C GLN A 92 -11.57 13.85 -16.82
N ASN A 93 -11.03 12.64 -16.71
CA ASN A 93 -11.72 11.41 -17.06
C ASN A 93 -12.63 10.85 -15.95
N ARG A 94 -12.86 11.59 -14.85
CA ARG A 94 -13.63 11.13 -13.69
C ARG A 94 -14.90 11.94 -13.52
N LYS A 95 -16.02 11.24 -13.37
CA LYS A 95 -17.28 11.79 -12.88
C LYS A 95 -17.22 11.93 -11.35
N LEU A 96 -17.57 13.10 -10.81
CA LEU A 96 -17.56 13.39 -9.38
C LEU A 96 -18.84 12.86 -8.74
N ALA A 97 -18.67 11.81 -7.94
CA ALA A 97 -19.72 11.14 -7.20
C ALA A 97 -20.48 12.11 -6.26
N GLY A 98 -21.80 12.18 -6.39
CA GLY A 98 -22.66 12.96 -5.48
C GLY A 98 -22.56 14.48 -5.61
N ALA A 99 -21.69 14.96 -6.51
CA ALA A 99 -21.56 16.38 -6.80
C ALA A 99 -22.85 16.93 -7.39
N SER A 100 -23.32 18.06 -6.88
CA SER A 100 -24.49 18.75 -7.42
C SER A 100 -24.09 19.64 -8.60
N PRO A 101 -24.44 19.29 -9.86
CA PRO A 101 -24.03 20.08 -11.04
C PRO A 101 -24.51 21.53 -10.97
N ALA A 102 -25.74 21.72 -10.47
CA ALA A 102 -26.36 23.03 -10.33
C ALA A 102 -25.73 23.90 -9.22
N ARG A 103 -25.02 23.30 -8.27
CA ARG A 103 -24.41 24.00 -7.11
C ARG A 103 -22.89 23.95 -7.09
N PHE A 104 -22.27 23.29 -8.06
CA PHE A 104 -20.83 23.12 -8.11
C PHE A 104 -20.13 24.43 -8.43
N ARG A 105 -19.06 24.72 -7.69
CA ARG A 105 -18.24 25.92 -7.80
C ARG A 105 -16.77 25.51 -7.79
N LEU A 106 -16.00 26.07 -8.72
CA LEU A 106 -14.55 25.95 -8.72
C LEU A 106 -13.94 26.97 -7.77
N LEU A 107 -12.93 26.53 -7.01
CA LEU A 107 -12.09 27.38 -6.16
C LEU A 107 -10.71 27.60 -6.80
N SER A 108 -10.21 26.58 -7.50
CA SER A 108 -9.00 26.59 -8.32
C SER A 108 -9.00 25.39 -9.28
N GLU A 109 -7.99 25.27 -10.13
CA GLU A 109 -7.79 24.09 -11.00
C GLU A 109 -7.72 22.75 -10.26
N SER A 110 -7.37 22.79 -8.97
CA SER A 110 -7.23 21.62 -8.11
C SER A 110 -8.37 21.47 -7.10
N TRP A 111 -9.19 22.49 -6.88
CA TRP A 111 -10.23 22.51 -5.86
C TRP A 111 -11.59 22.92 -6.41
N GLY A 112 -12.62 22.16 -6.04
CA GLY A 112 -14.01 22.51 -6.30
C GLY A 112 -14.91 22.07 -5.16
N HIS A 113 -16.09 22.64 -5.05
CA HIS A 113 -17.04 22.26 -4.01
C HIS A 113 -18.49 22.43 -4.48
N ASP A 114 -19.41 21.78 -3.79
CA ASP A 114 -20.82 22.14 -3.82
C ASP A 114 -21.30 22.49 -2.39
N ASP A 115 -22.61 22.54 -2.16
CA ASP A 115 -23.18 22.85 -0.85
C ASP A 115 -22.91 21.76 0.22
N ARG A 116 -22.45 20.57 -0.18
CA ARG A 116 -22.26 19.41 0.71
C ARG A 116 -20.82 18.91 0.78
N TYR A 117 -20.08 18.99 -0.32
CA TYR A 117 -18.79 18.34 -0.48
C TYR A 117 -17.73 19.28 -1.04
N LEU A 118 -16.52 19.17 -0.47
CA LEU A 118 -15.29 19.76 -1.00
C LEU A 118 -14.51 18.67 -1.75
N TYR A 119 -13.89 19.02 -2.88
CA TYR A 119 -13.13 18.13 -3.74
C TYR A 119 -11.75 18.70 -4.03
N HIS A 120 -10.74 17.83 -4.05
CA HIS A 120 -9.37 18.12 -4.48
C HIS A 120 -8.94 17.12 -5.56
N TYR A 121 -8.57 17.58 -6.75
CA TYR A 121 -8.28 16.76 -7.94
C TYR A 121 -9.33 15.65 -8.18
N GLY A 122 -10.61 16.03 -8.10
CA GLY A 122 -11.75 15.12 -8.24
C GLY A 122 -11.97 14.13 -7.08
N LYS A 123 -11.16 14.18 -6.01
CA LYS A 123 -11.35 13.37 -4.79
C LYS A 123 -12.11 14.17 -3.73
N ARG A 124 -13.15 13.59 -3.14
CA ARG A 124 -13.92 14.20 -2.04
C ARG A 124 -13.10 14.27 -0.73
N MET A 125 -13.14 15.43 -0.07
CA MET A 125 -12.54 15.68 1.25
C MET A 125 -13.55 15.37 2.35
N ARG A 126 -13.23 14.40 3.20
CA ARG A 126 -14.15 13.94 4.26
C ARG A 126 -14.15 14.86 5.46
N GLY A 127 -15.33 15.22 5.95
CA GLY A 127 -15.49 16.09 7.11
C GLY A 127 -15.27 17.58 6.80
N ALA A 128 -14.91 17.94 5.58
CA ALA A 128 -14.91 19.35 5.18
C ALA A 128 -16.33 19.92 5.34
N ASP A 129 -16.41 21.19 5.75
CA ASP A 129 -17.66 21.95 5.78
C ASP A 129 -17.65 23.02 4.69
N PRO A 130 -18.20 22.74 3.48
CA PRO A 130 -18.16 23.68 2.38
C PRO A 130 -18.92 24.99 2.62
N ALA A 131 -19.88 24.99 3.55
CA ALA A 131 -20.70 26.17 3.83
C ALA A 131 -19.89 27.28 4.52
N THR A 132 -18.79 26.92 5.19
CA THR A 132 -17.95 27.84 5.97
C THR A 132 -16.55 28.02 5.38
N LEU A 133 -16.30 27.50 4.18
CA LEU A 133 -15.00 27.57 3.52
C LEU A 133 -14.59 29.01 3.21
N ARG A 134 -13.34 29.33 3.57
CA ARG A 134 -12.62 30.55 3.18
C ARG A 134 -11.22 30.18 2.71
N ARG A 135 -10.68 30.95 1.75
CA ARG A 135 -9.29 30.79 1.29
C ARG A 135 -8.34 31.61 2.15
N VAL A 136 -7.22 31.02 2.55
CA VAL A 136 -6.19 31.65 3.38
C VAL A 136 -4.82 31.32 2.78
N GLY A 137 -4.30 32.20 1.93
CA GLY A 137 -3.10 31.90 1.15
C GLY A 137 -3.31 30.65 0.29
N ALA A 138 -2.38 29.70 0.38
CA ALA A 138 -2.47 28.37 -0.25
C ALA A 138 -3.41 27.37 0.46
N TYR A 139 -4.02 27.75 1.58
CA TYR A 139 -4.86 26.87 2.41
C TYR A 139 -6.35 27.13 2.19
N LEU A 140 -7.17 26.11 2.46
CA LEU A 140 -8.61 26.27 2.65
C LEU A 140 -8.94 26.06 4.12
N VAL A 141 -9.78 26.92 4.68
CA VAL A 141 -10.18 26.85 6.09
C VAL A 141 -11.69 26.78 6.16
N ASP A 142 -12.22 25.76 6.82
CA ASP A 142 -13.63 25.69 7.21
C ASP A 142 -13.79 26.04 8.70
N ALA A 143 -15.00 25.94 9.25
CA ALA A 143 -15.27 26.29 10.64
C ALA A 143 -14.45 25.50 11.67
N GLN A 144 -13.93 24.32 11.33
CA GLN A 144 -13.26 23.42 12.28
C GLN A 144 -11.86 22.99 11.84
N ARG A 145 -11.54 23.07 10.55
CA ARG A 145 -10.34 22.48 9.97
C ARG A 145 -9.67 23.39 8.97
N VAL A 146 -8.37 23.18 8.86
CA VAL A 146 -7.52 23.75 7.83
C VAL A 146 -7.12 22.64 6.87
N TRP A 147 -7.09 22.93 5.57
CA TRP A 147 -6.81 21.99 4.50
C TRP A 147 -5.66 22.49 3.63
N TYR A 148 -4.76 21.58 3.27
CA TYR A 148 -3.65 21.82 2.36
C TYR A 148 -3.41 20.59 1.49
N GLY A 149 -3.30 20.76 0.17
CA GLY A 149 -3.00 19.66 -0.77
C GLY A 149 -3.92 18.44 -0.66
N GLY A 150 -5.19 18.63 -0.33
CA GLY A 150 -6.17 17.55 -0.14
C GLY A 150 -6.04 16.77 1.17
N ARG A 151 -5.44 17.37 2.21
CA ARG A 151 -5.34 16.80 3.56
C ARG A 151 -5.70 17.83 4.61
N ALA A 152 -6.28 17.38 5.72
CA ALA A 152 -6.46 18.23 6.89
C ALA A 152 -5.09 18.47 7.56
N VAL A 153 -4.83 19.71 7.94
CA VAL A 153 -3.64 20.13 8.69
C VAL A 153 -3.87 19.83 10.17
N GLU A 154 -3.10 18.89 10.70
CA GLU A 154 -3.27 18.41 12.07
C GLU A 154 -2.84 19.47 13.09
N GLY A 155 -3.66 19.68 14.14
CA GLY A 155 -3.35 20.58 15.24
C GLY A 155 -3.49 22.08 14.93
N ALA A 156 -3.94 22.45 13.73
CA ALA A 156 -4.19 23.82 13.33
C ALA A 156 -5.49 24.38 13.92
N ASP A 157 -5.43 25.58 14.48
CA ASP A 157 -6.61 26.32 14.92
C ASP A 157 -7.24 27.11 13.76
N ALA A 158 -8.31 26.56 13.19
CA ALA A 158 -9.04 27.16 12.07
C ALA A 158 -9.56 28.59 12.37
N ALA A 159 -9.86 28.90 13.64
CA ALA A 159 -10.43 30.19 14.03
C ALA A 159 -9.39 31.33 14.01
N SER A 160 -8.12 31.02 14.30
CA SER A 160 -7.01 31.99 14.27
C SER A 160 -6.05 31.81 13.10
N PHE A 161 -6.36 30.91 12.16
CA PHE A 161 -5.49 30.65 11.02
C PHE A 161 -5.45 31.82 10.03
N VAL A 162 -4.25 32.33 9.77
CA VAL A 162 -3.94 33.42 8.83
C VAL A 162 -2.77 33.06 7.92
N SER A 163 -2.81 33.56 6.68
CA SER A 163 -1.68 33.41 5.74
C SER A 163 -0.56 34.34 6.16
N ALA A 164 0.66 33.86 5.99
CA ALA A 164 1.91 34.57 6.18
C ALA A 164 2.77 34.46 4.92
N ASP A 165 2.17 34.47 3.72
CA ASP A 165 2.90 34.30 2.44
C ASP A 165 4.00 35.35 2.22
N GLU A 166 3.92 36.51 2.89
CA GLU A 166 4.97 37.55 2.92
C GLU A 166 6.23 37.14 3.71
N VAL A 167 6.13 36.12 4.58
CA VAL A 167 7.24 35.52 5.32
C VAL A 167 7.97 34.50 4.45
N ALA A 168 7.21 33.60 3.80
CA ALA A 168 7.71 32.61 2.84
C ALA A 168 6.53 31.98 2.06
N GLN A 169 6.83 31.34 0.94
CA GLN A 169 5.82 30.62 0.15
C GLN A 169 5.09 29.56 0.99
N ASP A 170 3.75 29.55 0.88
CA ASP A 170 2.82 28.64 1.55
C ASP A 170 2.97 28.64 3.08
N GLN A 171 3.44 29.77 3.62
CA GLN A 171 3.53 29.98 5.05
C GLN A 171 2.18 30.47 5.59
N ALA A 172 1.81 29.95 6.75
CA ALA A 172 0.69 30.41 7.54
C ALA A 172 1.03 30.36 9.03
N THR A 173 0.16 30.91 9.87
CA THR A 173 0.26 30.79 11.33
C THR A 173 -1.13 30.76 11.93
N ASP A 174 -1.25 30.10 13.07
CA ASP A 174 -2.34 30.35 14.01
C ASP A 174 -1.76 30.98 15.28
N ARG A 175 -2.58 31.17 16.32
CA ARG A 175 -2.12 31.74 17.60
C ARG A 175 -0.99 30.93 18.25
N ALA A 176 -0.96 29.62 18.05
CA ALA A 176 -0.05 28.72 18.74
C ALA A 176 1.29 28.56 18.01
N ARG A 177 1.31 28.57 16.68
CA ARG A 177 2.53 28.26 15.90
C ARG A 177 2.44 28.60 14.40
N PRO A 178 3.58 28.63 13.70
CA PRO A 178 3.62 28.69 12.24
C PRO A 178 3.38 27.33 11.58
N TYR A 179 3.02 27.38 10.29
CA TYR A 179 2.83 26.24 9.40
C TYR A 179 3.44 26.52 8.03
N ARG A 180 4.00 25.49 7.38
CA ARG A 180 4.49 25.57 6.00
C ARG A 180 4.19 24.27 5.27
N TYR A 181 3.70 24.38 4.03
CA TYR A 181 3.32 23.24 3.18
C TYR A 181 2.37 22.23 3.87
N GLY A 182 1.44 22.71 4.70
CA GLY A 182 0.48 21.84 5.39
C GLY A 182 0.99 21.14 6.64
N HIS A 183 2.18 21.50 7.14
CA HIS A 183 2.76 20.94 8.34
C HIS A 183 3.05 22.03 9.37
N ALA A 184 2.95 21.70 10.66
CA ALA A 184 3.46 22.56 11.73
C ALA A 184 4.94 22.85 11.49
N ASP A 185 5.32 24.11 11.67
CA ASP A 185 6.65 24.63 11.40
C ASP A 185 7.26 25.20 12.68
N ASP A 186 8.56 25.49 12.64
CA ASP A 186 9.25 26.21 13.71
C ASP A 186 9.50 27.67 13.31
N PRO A 187 9.55 28.59 14.29
CA PRO A 187 9.94 29.98 14.01
C PRO A 187 11.41 30.12 13.61
N GLY A 188 12.24 29.11 13.87
CA GLY A 188 13.69 29.14 13.71
C GLY A 188 14.41 29.82 14.88
N PRO A 189 15.75 29.90 14.82
CA PRO A 189 16.55 30.67 15.77
C PRO A 189 16.16 32.16 15.78
N ARG A 190 16.56 32.87 16.84
CA ARG A 190 16.23 34.30 17.05
C ARG A 190 16.37 35.18 15.82
N GLU A 191 17.53 35.14 15.17
CA GLU A 191 17.81 35.94 13.99
C GLU A 191 16.83 35.67 12.82
N GLN A 192 16.32 34.43 12.72
CA GLN A 192 15.43 34.04 11.64
C GLN A 192 14.02 34.60 11.86
N TRP A 193 13.46 34.48 13.05
CA TRP A 193 12.13 35.03 13.30
C TRP A 193 12.14 36.55 13.50
N GLU A 194 13.23 37.15 13.98
CA GLU A 194 13.39 38.62 13.96
C GLU A 194 13.40 39.16 12.53
N ARG A 195 14.08 38.47 11.61
CA ARG A 195 14.16 38.88 10.20
C ARG A 195 12.86 38.61 9.43
N ASN A 196 12.26 37.45 9.63
CA ASN A 196 11.17 36.98 8.77
C ASN A 196 9.78 37.21 9.39
N TRP A 197 9.59 36.97 10.69
CA TRP A 197 8.28 37.03 11.36
C TRP A 197 7.97 38.40 11.99
N SER A 198 8.97 39.11 12.51
CA SER A 198 8.73 40.41 13.14
C SER A 198 8.10 41.46 12.22
N PRO A 199 8.50 41.60 10.93
CA PRO A 199 7.83 42.53 10.02
C PRO A 199 6.35 42.18 9.81
N PHE A 200 6.03 40.90 9.69
CA PHE A 200 4.65 40.39 9.51
C PHE A 200 3.75 40.78 10.70
N PHE A 201 4.20 40.49 11.93
CA PHE A 201 3.40 40.81 13.12
C PHE A 201 3.35 42.31 13.43
N ALA A 202 4.44 43.04 13.17
CA ALA A 202 4.46 44.49 13.36
C ALA A 202 3.49 45.23 12.41
N ALA A 203 3.29 44.70 11.19
CA ALA A 203 2.35 45.27 10.22
C ALA A 203 0.87 44.95 10.53
N ARG A 204 0.60 43.99 11.43
CA ARG A 204 -0.73 43.41 11.67
C ARG A 204 -1.11 43.48 13.14
N SER A 205 -1.47 44.68 13.59
CA SER A 205 -1.81 44.95 14.98
C SER A 205 -3.03 44.16 15.47
N GLU A 206 -3.87 43.64 14.57
CA GLU A 206 -5.00 42.76 14.86
C GLU A 206 -4.58 41.36 15.35
N LEU A 207 -3.34 40.93 15.11
CA LEU A 207 -2.83 39.60 15.46
C LEU A 207 -2.22 39.54 16.87
N GLN A 208 -2.82 40.22 17.84
CA GLN A 208 -2.34 40.17 19.23
C GLN A 208 -2.50 38.77 19.85
N GLY A 209 -1.57 38.41 20.74
CA GLY A 209 -1.63 37.17 21.53
C GLY A 209 -1.21 35.91 20.75
N TYR A 210 -0.52 36.07 19.62
CA TYR A 210 0.11 34.97 18.89
C TYR A 210 1.47 34.63 19.52
N TRP A 211 1.95 33.40 19.31
CA TRP A 211 3.22 32.88 19.83
C TRP A 211 4.40 33.86 19.73
N TRP A 212 4.49 34.65 18.64
CA TRP A 212 5.56 35.63 18.43
C TRP A 212 5.61 36.71 19.52
N HIS A 213 4.44 37.18 19.99
CA HIS A 213 4.35 38.19 21.04
C HIS A 213 4.92 37.68 22.37
N ALA A 214 4.73 36.39 22.66
CA ALA A 214 5.33 35.76 23.83
C ALA A 214 6.86 35.68 23.71
N LEU A 215 7.38 35.35 22.51
CA LEU A 215 8.82 35.28 22.28
C LEU A 215 9.51 36.65 22.40
N ILE A 216 8.96 37.73 21.80
CA ILE A 216 9.56 39.07 21.92
C ILE A 216 9.52 39.60 23.35
N GLY A 217 8.42 39.35 24.08
CA GLY A 217 8.27 39.83 25.45
C GLY A 217 9.32 39.24 26.39
N GLN A 218 9.66 37.96 26.18
CA GLN A 218 10.71 37.29 26.93
C GLN A 218 12.11 37.75 26.53
N ALA A 219 12.37 38.00 25.24
CA ALA A 219 13.67 38.47 24.76
C ALA A 219 14.03 39.89 25.26
N ALA A 220 13.04 40.69 25.66
CA ALA A 220 13.21 42.05 26.17
C ALA A 220 13.40 42.14 27.69
N ALA A 221 13.19 41.04 28.42
CA ALA A 221 13.26 41.01 29.88
C ALA A 221 14.57 40.35 30.36
N ASP A 222 15.07 40.78 31.52
CA ASP A 222 16.19 40.10 32.20
C ASP A 222 15.63 38.88 32.94
N VAL A 223 15.49 37.77 32.21
CA VAL A 223 14.75 36.58 32.68
C VAL A 223 15.71 35.49 33.15
N SER A 224 15.30 34.79 34.22
CA SER A 224 16.04 33.66 34.73
C SER A 224 16.17 32.53 33.71
N THR A 225 17.35 31.90 33.68
CA THR A 225 17.65 30.74 32.83
C THR A 225 17.80 29.49 33.70
N ARG A 226 17.17 28.39 33.28
CA ARG A 226 17.26 27.06 33.90
C ARG A 226 17.73 26.05 32.86
N GLU A 227 18.97 25.60 33.00
CA GLU A 227 19.56 24.53 32.18
C GLU A 227 18.94 23.17 32.53
N LEU A 228 18.53 22.39 31.52
CA LEU A 228 17.95 21.06 31.70
C LEU A 228 18.90 19.93 31.30
N GLY A 229 19.78 20.17 30.32
CA GLY A 229 20.73 19.18 29.77
C GLY A 229 20.47 18.82 28.31
N GLY A 230 21.46 18.25 27.61
CA GLY A 230 21.33 17.82 26.21
C GLY A 230 20.96 18.95 25.23
N GLY A 231 21.43 20.17 25.51
CA GLY A 231 21.08 21.38 24.74
C GLY A 231 19.78 22.06 25.16
N TYR A 232 18.97 21.45 26.04
CA TYR A 232 17.72 22.04 26.49
C TYR A 232 17.89 23.01 27.65
N ARG A 233 17.19 24.14 27.57
CA ARG A 233 17.10 25.15 28.62
C ARG A 233 15.75 25.83 28.64
N VAL A 234 15.38 26.39 29.78
CA VAL A 234 14.21 27.26 29.93
C VAL A 234 14.69 28.67 30.19
N ILE A 235 14.24 29.63 29.40
CA ILE A 235 14.48 31.05 29.62
C ILE A 235 13.11 31.67 29.87
N GLY A 236 12.87 32.18 31.07
CA GLY A 236 11.53 32.61 31.47
C GLY A 236 10.51 31.49 31.44
N ASP A 237 9.52 31.62 30.55
CA ASP A 237 8.42 30.66 30.36
C ASP A 237 8.50 29.96 28.99
N GLN A 238 9.69 29.94 28.37
CA GLN A 238 9.92 29.35 27.07
C GLN A 238 11.02 28.30 27.13
N VAL A 239 10.73 27.12 26.56
CA VAL A 239 11.72 26.05 26.39
C VAL A 239 12.50 26.27 25.09
N TYR A 240 13.80 26.04 25.15
CA TYR A 240 14.72 26.11 24.01
C TYR A 240 15.50 24.80 23.88
N LEU A 241 15.79 24.41 22.64
CA LEU A 241 16.86 23.48 22.30
C LEU A 241 17.96 24.28 21.60
N HIS A 242 19.11 24.47 22.25
CA HIS A 242 20.12 25.45 21.86
C HIS A 242 19.48 26.83 21.74
N ASP A 243 19.50 27.45 20.56
CA ASP A 243 18.89 28.76 20.28
C ASP A 243 17.50 28.66 19.63
N LEU A 244 16.95 27.45 19.47
CA LEU A 244 15.65 27.20 18.87
C LEU A 244 14.54 27.19 19.93
N PRO A 245 13.56 28.10 19.91
CA PRO A 245 12.42 28.06 20.81
C PRO A 245 11.45 26.92 20.43
N LEU A 246 10.96 26.20 21.44
CA LEU A 246 10.02 25.08 21.31
C LEU A 246 8.65 25.48 21.86
N LEU A 247 7.66 25.67 20.98
CA LEU A 247 6.37 26.28 21.36
C LEU A 247 5.41 25.34 22.10
N GLU A 248 5.64 24.02 22.05
CA GLU A 248 4.71 23.04 22.65
C GLU A 248 4.96 22.65 24.11
N PRO A 249 6.21 22.43 24.56
CA PRO A 249 6.45 21.97 25.93
C PRO A 249 6.08 23.01 26.99
N ASP A 250 5.40 22.58 28.05
CA ASP A 250 5.12 23.44 29.21
C ASP A 250 6.41 23.70 30.01
N ALA A 251 6.91 24.94 29.93
CA ALA A 251 8.14 25.39 30.57
C ALA A 251 8.11 25.26 32.10
N GLY A 252 6.93 25.37 32.74
CA GLY A 252 6.80 25.26 34.18
C GLY A 252 7.05 23.84 34.69
N THR A 253 6.72 22.82 33.88
CA THR A 253 6.80 21.41 34.30
C THR A 253 7.78 20.56 33.50
N VAL A 254 8.45 21.15 32.50
CA VAL A 254 9.42 20.44 31.67
C VAL A 254 10.59 19.88 32.47
N ARG A 255 10.99 18.66 32.13
CA ARG A 255 12.18 17.96 32.62
C ARG A 255 12.90 17.26 31.48
N TRP A 256 14.22 17.15 31.59
CA TRP A 256 15.05 16.40 30.66
C TRP A 256 15.06 14.90 30.99
N LEU A 257 15.09 14.07 29.94
CA LEU A 257 14.99 12.61 30.03
C LEU A 257 16.20 11.85 29.45
N GLY A 258 17.23 12.54 28.94
CA GLY A 258 18.39 11.94 28.25
C GLY A 258 18.25 11.93 26.73
N ASP A 259 19.36 11.80 25.99
CA ASP A 259 19.43 11.50 24.54
C ASP A 259 18.40 12.24 23.65
N SER A 260 18.28 13.55 23.86
CA SER A 260 17.37 14.45 23.13
C SER A 260 15.87 14.35 23.47
N PHE A 261 15.50 13.72 24.59
CA PHE A 261 14.12 13.65 25.08
C PHE A 261 13.84 14.61 26.25
N ILE A 262 12.63 15.14 26.27
CA ILE A 262 12.07 15.93 27.39
C ILE A 262 10.64 15.49 27.66
N ALA A 263 10.13 15.81 28.84
CA ALA A 263 8.72 15.62 29.21
C ALA A 263 8.21 16.84 29.95
N ASP A 264 6.94 17.18 29.76
CA ASP A 264 6.19 18.01 30.71
C ASP A 264 5.22 17.16 31.52
N ARG A 265 4.33 17.79 32.31
CA ARG A 265 3.35 17.08 33.13
C ARG A 265 2.42 16.16 32.33
N SER A 266 2.18 16.47 31.06
CA SER A 266 1.15 15.85 30.22
C SER A 266 1.68 15.10 29.00
N ARG A 267 2.87 15.46 28.51
CA ARG A 267 3.38 15.02 27.20
C ARG A 267 4.86 14.68 27.25
N LEU A 268 5.23 13.76 26.37
CA LEU A 268 6.61 13.39 26.06
C LEU A 268 7.02 14.08 24.77
N TYR A 269 8.30 14.44 24.62
CA TYR A 269 8.81 15.05 23.39
C TYR A 269 10.16 14.46 23.00
N SER A 270 10.39 14.43 21.70
CA SER A 270 11.71 14.20 21.10
C SER A 270 11.96 15.28 20.07
N TYR A 271 13.07 16.00 20.20
CA TYR A 271 13.53 16.95 19.18
C TYR A 271 14.96 16.58 18.79
N SER A 272 15.34 16.89 17.56
CA SER A 272 16.67 16.57 17.03
C SER A 272 17.45 17.83 16.69
N GLU A 273 18.74 17.84 17.03
CA GLU A 273 19.69 18.93 16.74
C GLU A 273 19.95 19.10 15.23
N TYR A 274 19.73 18.06 14.41
CA TYR A 274 19.96 18.08 12.96
C TYR A 274 18.79 18.69 12.15
N HIS A 275 18.40 19.95 12.37
CA HIS A 275 17.29 20.57 11.62
C HIS A 275 17.64 21.92 10.99
N LYS A 276 17.42 22.01 9.66
CA LYS A 276 17.35 23.24 8.88
C LYS A 276 15.91 23.43 8.41
N GLY A 277 15.11 24.18 9.19
CA GLY A 277 13.88 24.83 8.70
C GLY A 277 12.57 24.03 8.69
N PHE A 278 12.45 22.98 9.52
CA PHE A 278 11.17 22.33 9.85
C PHE A 278 11.25 21.76 11.26
N LEU A 279 10.17 21.90 12.03
CA LEU A 279 10.03 21.23 13.33
C LEU A 279 9.88 19.72 13.10
N ARG A 280 10.98 18.95 13.06
CA ARG A 280 10.89 17.49 13.18
C ARG A 280 11.16 17.06 14.61
N GLY A 281 10.12 16.49 15.21
CA GLY A 281 10.03 16.23 16.62
C GLY A 281 8.64 16.62 17.12
N GLY A 282 8.48 16.71 18.44
CA GLY A 282 7.22 17.11 19.05
C GLY A 282 6.62 16.02 19.94
N PRO A 283 5.32 16.14 20.27
CA PRO A 283 4.70 15.30 21.27
C PRO A 283 4.67 13.84 20.82
N LEU A 284 5.13 12.97 21.71
CA LEU A 284 5.12 11.53 21.55
C LEU A 284 3.97 10.92 22.36
N PRO A 285 3.31 9.88 21.84
CA PRO A 285 2.22 9.22 22.55
C PRO A 285 2.76 8.37 23.69
N GLY A 286 2.23 8.50 24.91
CA GLY A 286 2.65 7.72 26.08
C GLY A 286 2.51 8.50 27.39
N ASP A 287 2.62 7.81 28.52
CA ASP A 287 2.58 8.45 29.84
C ASP A 287 3.99 8.91 30.26
N PRO A 288 4.25 10.23 30.38
CA PRO A 288 5.55 10.73 30.79
C PRO A 288 6.02 10.24 32.16
N ALA A 289 5.09 9.89 33.06
CA ALA A 289 5.41 9.33 34.38
C ALA A 289 5.96 7.89 34.31
N GLN A 290 5.75 7.19 33.19
CA GLN A 290 6.20 5.82 32.97
C GLN A 290 7.43 5.74 32.05
N TRP A 291 8.14 6.85 31.83
CA TRP A 291 9.32 6.92 30.98
C TRP A 291 10.49 6.07 31.49
N ARG A 292 11.10 5.28 30.61
CA ARG A 292 12.30 4.48 30.89
C ARG A 292 13.17 4.35 29.63
N HIS A 293 14.47 4.54 29.78
CA HIS A 293 15.45 4.05 28.80
C HIS A 293 15.71 2.57 29.09
N LEU A 294 15.62 1.75 28.06
CA LEU A 294 15.68 0.30 28.20
C LEU A 294 17.00 -0.30 27.67
N GLY A 295 17.82 0.50 26.96
CA GLY A 295 19.12 0.09 26.43
C GLY A 295 19.22 0.27 24.91
N GLY A 296 20.44 0.54 24.43
CA GLY A 296 20.68 0.85 23.01
C GLY A 296 19.77 2.00 22.55
N PRO A 297 19.15 1.90 21.35
CA PRO A 297 18.28 2.94 20.84
C PRO A 297 16.86 2.92 21.42
N TRP A 298 16.52 2.06 22.39
CA TRP A 298 15.14 1.77 22.79
C TRP A 298 14.70 2.44 24.11
N TYR A 299 13.49 3.00 24.10
CA TYR A 299 12.85 3.66 25.23
C TYR A 299 11.39 3.21 25.36
N GLN A 300 10.77 3.44 26.50
CA GLN A 300 9.37 3.08 26.76
C GLN A 300 8.66 4.12 27.63
N ALA A 301 7.37 4.32 27.38
CA ALA A 301 6.44 5.02 28.26
C ALA A 301 5.09 4.30 28.29
N GLY A 302 4.92 3.45 29.30
CA GLY A 302 3.73 2.61 29.43
C GLY A 302 3.57 1.65 28.24
N ASP A 303 2.43 1.75 27.56
CA ASP A 303 2.09 0.92 26.38
C ASP A 303 2.66 1.47 25.05
N HIS A 304 3.67 2.33 25.12
CA HIS A 304 4.39 2.84 23.95
C HIS A 304 5.88 2.58 24.09
N CYS A 305 6.51 2.14 23.01
CA CYS A 305 7.96 2.09 22.88
C CYS A 305 8.42 3.12 21.86
N TYR A 306 9.65 3.58 22.04
CA TYR A 306 10.31 4.52 21.14
C TYR A 306 11.67 3.99 20.76
N ARG A 307 12.13 4.42 19.58
CA ARG A 307 13.48 4.15 19.13
C ARG A 307 14.12 5.43 18.62
N GLN A 308 15.23 5.83 19.21
CA GLN A 308 16.01 6.97 18.74
C GLN A 308 16.62 6.62 17.37
N GLN A 309 16.41 7.47 16.38
CA GLN A 309 17.06 7.33 15.08
C GLN A 309 18.45 7.96 15.09
N TRP A 310 19.31 7.54 14.16
CA TRP A 310 20.59 8.20 13.90
C TRP A 310 20.46 9.70 13.62
N ARG A 311 19.32 10.14 13.07
CA ARG A 311 18.99 11.56 12.84
C ARG A 311 18.34 12.24 14.05
N GLY A 312 18.53 11.73 15.26
CA GLY A 312 18.18 12.37 16.54
C GLY A 312 16.70 12.34 16.96
N HIS A 313 15.73 12.21 16.05
CA HIS A 313 14.30 12.15 16.42
C HIS A 313 13.85 10.70 16.66
N ALA A 314 12.81 10.53 17.47
CA ALA A 314 12.25 9.24 17.82
C ALA A 314 10.92 8.97 17.11
N GLU A 315 10.74 7.72 16.70
CA GLU A 315 9.43 7.20 16.29
C GLU A 315 8.83 6.39 17.45
N ALA A 316 7.51 6.26 17.46
CA ALA A 316 6.78 5.54 18.49
C ALA A 316 5.99 4.37 17.91
N ALA A 317 5.90 3.28 18.66
CA ALA A 317 5.00 2.18 18.38
C ALA A 317 4.26 1.73 19.63
N LYS A 318 2.97 1.40 19.48
CA LYS A 318 2.18 0.82 20.57
C LYS A 318 2.62 -0.62 20.86
N VAL A 319 2.84 -0.91 22.14
CA VAL A 319 3.30 -2.20 22.65
C VAL A 319 2.48 -2.61 23.87
N ASP A 320 2.59 -3.88 24.26
CA ASP A 320 2.17 -4.29 25.60
C ASP A 320 3.28 -3.96 26.59
N GLY A 321 3.09 -2.91 27.38
CA GLY A 321 4.17 -2.37 28.20
C GLY A 321 4.66 -3.32 29.31
N LYS A 322 3.85 -4.32 29.68
CA LYS A 322 4.18 -5.29 30.74
C LYS A 322 5.05 -6.44 30.26
N THR A 323 5.00 -6.76 28.97
CA THR A 323 5.73 -7.89 28.35
C THR A 323 6.77 -7.45 27.34
N PHE A 324 7.00 -6.15 27.21
CA PHE A 324 7.98 -5.59 26.30
C PHE A 324 9.40 -5.97 26.73
N GLU A 325 10.16 -6.52 25.79
CA GLU A 325 11.52 -7.03 25.97
C GLU A 325 12.38 -6.63 24.77
N ILE A 326 13.57 -6.09 25.03
CA ILE A 326 14.57 -5.82 23.99
C ILE A 326 15.37 -7.08 23.75
N LEU A 327 15.54 -7.40 22.47
CA LEU A 327 16.36 -8.52 22.04
C LEU A 327 17.74 -8.04 21.60
N ASN A 328 17.79 -6.94 20.84
CA ASN A 328 19.00 -6.22 20.44
C ASN A 328 18.64 -4.82 19.88
N ASP A 329 19.60 -4.12 19.28
CA ASP A 329 19.39 -2.77 18.71
C ASP A 329 18.38 -2.72 17.54
N THR A 330 18.10 -3.86 16.92
CA THR A 330 17.19 -4.00 15.78
C THR A 330 15.82 -4.54 16.19
N TYR A 331 15.79 -5.51 17.12
CA TYR A 331 14.60 -6.29 17.47
C TYR A 331 14.20 -6.09 18.93
N ALA A 332 12.89 -5.99 19.12
CA ALA A 332 12.23 -6.09 20.41
C ALA A 332 11.02 -7.01 20.26
N LYS A 333 10.43 -7.47 21.36
CA LYS A 333 9.19 -8.25 21.34
C LYS A 333 8.29 -7.83 22.48
N ASP A 334 7.02 -8.13 22.33
CA ASP A 334 6.05 -8.19 23.42
C ASP A 334 5.13 -9.40 23.19
N ARG A 335 4.14 -9.61 24.08
CA ARG A 335 3.16 -10.70 23.90
C ARG A 335 2.40 -10.66 22.58
N ASN A 336 2.35 -9.50 21.91
CA ASN A 336 1.60 -9.29 20.68
C ASN A 336 2.46 -9.49 19.43
N GLY A 337 3.77 -9.75 19.57
CA GLY A 337 4.66 -10.05 18.45
C GLY A 337 6.03 -9.38 18.53
N VAL A 338 6.78 -9.55 17.45
CA VAL A 338 8.14 -9.02 17.29
C VAL A 338 8.10 -7.68 16.57
N LEU A 339 8.80 -6.69 17.13
CA LEU A 339 9.10 -5.42 16.50
C LEU A 339 10.50 -5.47 15.91
N CYS A 340 10.65 -4.95 14.70
CA CYS A 340 11.95 -4.71 14.10
C CYS A 340 11.99 -3.27 13.64
N MET A 341 12.89 -2.49 14.24
CA MET A 341 13.01 -1.04 14.02
C MET A 341 11.65 -0.34 14.22
N LEU A 342 10.98 -0.62 15.36
CA LEU A 342 9.59 -0.21 15.70
C LEU A 342 8.47 -0.75 14.82
N VAL A 343 8.78 -1.41 13.70
CA VAL A 343 7.76 -1.99 12.83
C VAL A 343 7.42 -3.38 13.30
N ARG A 344 6.19 -3.56 13.80
CA ARG A 344 5.66 -4.88 14.15
C ARG A 344 5.60 -5.79 12.93
N LYS A 345 6.30 -6.93 13.01
CA LYS A 345 6.37 -7.91 11.93
C LYS A 345 5.23 -8.92 12.09
N ARG A 346 4.57 -9.23 10.98
CA ARG A 346 3.42 -10.15 10.96
C ARG A 346 3.90 -11.59 10.77
N GLY A 347 3.28 -12.51 11.49
CA GLY A 347 3.54 -13.95 11.34
C GLY A 347 4.89 -14.39 11.88
N ILE A 348 5.36 -13.75 12.96
CA ILE A 348 6.49 -14.17 13.79
C ILE A 348 5.98 -14.28 15.22
N ASP A 349 6.01 -15.49 15.77
CA ASP A 349 5.62 -15.85 17.12
C ASP A 349 6.72 -15.44 18.12
N PRO A 350 6.47 -14.45 18.98
CA PRO A 350 7.48 -13.92 19.90
C PRO A 350 7.96 -14.94 20.95
N ALA A 351 7.25 -16.07 21.14
CA ALA A 351 7.65 -17.13 22.07
C ALA A 351 8.61 -18.15 21.46
N ARG A 352 8.75 -18.19 20.13
CA ARG A 352 9.51 -19.21 19.39
C ARG A 352 10.73 -18.66 18.66
N ILE A 353 11.08 -17.42 18.95
CA ILE A 353 12.17 -16.72 18.28
C ILE A 353 13.48 -16.83 19.02
N GLU A 354 14.54 -16.85 18.23
CA GLU A 354 15.92 -16.77 18.69
C GLU A 354 16.66 -15.74 17.84
N VAL A 355 17.41 -14.86 18.51
CA VAL A 355 18.30 -13.92 17.83
C VAL A 355 19.50 -14.70 17.31
N VAL A 356 19.76 -14.61 16.01
CA VAL A 356 20.94 -15.23 15.39
C VAL A 356 22.06 -14.19 15.28
N GLY A 357 21.73 -12.94 14.96
CA GLY A 357 22.66 -11.81 14.93
C GLY A 357 21.92 -10.48 15.04
N ASP A 358 22.63 -9.36 14.93
CA ASP A 358 22.05 -8.02 15.11
C ASP A 358 20.87 -7.75 14.17
N ASP A 359 20.97 -8.23 12.93
CA ASP A 359 20.03 -8.06 11.84
C ASP A 359 19.20 -9.34 11.54
N HIS A 360 19.54 -10.46 12.17
CA HIS A 360 18.95 -11.78 11.92
C HIS A 360 18.22 -12.39 13.12
N LEU A 361 17.05 -12.95 12.82
CA LEU A 361 16.23 -13.67 13.79
C LEU A 361 15.73 -14.97 13.14
N ARG A 362 15.62 -16.05 13.93
CA ARG A 362 15.02 -17.30 13.48
C ARG A 362 13.79 -17.67 14.29
N GLU A 363 12.88 -18.39 13.65
CA GLU A 363 11.69 -18.99 14.25
C GLU A 363 11.56 -20.41 13.69
N GLY A 364 12.01 -21.40 14.45
CA GLY A 364 12.12 -22.79 13.97
C GLY A 364 12.92 -22.87 12.66
N GLY A 365 12.29 -23.35 11.58
CA GLY A 365 12.91 -23.50 10.27
C GLY A 365 12.99 -22.23 9.40
N ARG A 366 12.57 -21.07 9.93
CA ARG A 366 12.50 -19.81 9.18
C ARG A 366 13.58 -18.85 9.67
N LEU A 367 14.21 -18.15 8.73
CA LEU A 367 15.20 -17.10 8.99
C LEU A 367 14.67 -15.75 8.49
N PHE A 368 14.94 -14.69 9.23
CA PHE A 368 14.52 -13.33 8.91
C PHE A 368 15.70 -12.37 8.96
N TYR A 369 15.75 -11.44 8.00
CA TYR A 369 16.70 -10.33 7.93
C TYR A 369 15.93 -9.01 7.93
N PHE A 370 16.19 -8.14 8.92
CA PHE A 370 15.37 -6.95 9.23
C PHE A 370 13.84 -7.24 9.22
N GLY A 371 13.46 -8.38 9.79
CA GLY A 371 12.09 -8.87 9.86
C GLY A 371 11.45 -9.28 8.54
N LYS A 372 12.22 -9.35 7.44
CA LYS A 372 11.80 -9.95 6.17
C LYS A 372 12.30 -11.38 6.10
N GLU A 373 11.41 -12.32 5.78
CA GLU A 373 11.77 -13.73 5.67
C GLU A 373 12.77 -13.95 4.52
N VAL A 374 13.87 -14.63 4.83
CA VAL A 374 14.88 -15.04 3.86
C VAL A 374 14.33 -16.22 3.06
N LYS A 375 14.24 -16.05 1.74
CA LYS A 375 13.74 -17.09 0.81
C LYS A 375 14.83 -17.92 0.16
N ALA A 376 16.09 -17.68 0.55
CA ALA A 376 17.22 -18.48 0.12
C ALA A 376 17.11 -19.92 0.64
N ARG A 377 17.61 -20.89 -0.14
CA ARG A 377 17.79 -22.26 0.32
C ARG A 377 18.97 -22.29 1.31
N PHE A 378 18.64 -22.22 2.60
CA PHE A 378 19.58 -22.13 3.71
C PHE A 378 18.97 -22.81 4.94
N ASP A 379 19.76 -23.51 5.75
CA ASP A 379 19.27 -24.28 6.89
C ASP A 379 19.24 -23.39 8.14
N ALA A 380 18.11 -22.71 8.35
CA ALA A 380 17.93 -21.74 9.43
C ALA A 380 18.17 -22.29 10.86
N PRO A 381 17.74 -23.52 11.21
CA PRO A 381 17.98 -24.09 12.54
C PRO A 381 19.45 -24.24 12.91
N THR A 382 20.35 -24.38 11.93
CA THR A 382 21.79 -24.52 12.15
C THR A 382 22.56 -23.24 11.80
N ALA A 383 21.84 -22.14 11.51
CA ALA A 383 22.43 -20.86 11.16
C ALA A 383 23.21 -20.26 12.34
N GLU A 384 24.45 -19.86 12.09
CA GLU A 384 25.31 -19.17 13.04
C GLU A 384 26.06 -17.99 12.38
N PRO A 385 26.34 -16.90 13.13
CA PRO A 385 27.20 -15.81 12.65
C PRO A 385 28.63 -16.24 12.42
N VAL A 386 29.17 -15.84 11.26
CA VAL A 386 30.60 -15.95 10.94
C VAL A 386 31.31 -14.60 11.12
N GLY A 387 30.56 -13.49 11.05
CA GLY A 387 31.05 -12.12 11.16
C GLY A 387 30.71 -11.26 9.94
N HIS A 388 30.71 -9.94 10.11
CA HIS A 388 30.54 -8.96 9.03
C HIS A 388 29.34 -9.20 8.10
N GLY A 389 28.19 -9.62 8.65
CA GLY A 389 26.96 -9.89 7.89
C GLY A 389 26.88 -11.29 7.27
N PHE A 390 27.88 -12.16 7.51
CA PHE A 390 27.85 -13.55 7.06
C PHE A 390 27.23 -14.48 8.11
N LEU A 391 26.34 -15.35 7.63
CA LEU A 391 25.84 -16.52 8.34
C LEU A 391 26.32 -17.80 7.63
N ARG A 392 26.53 -18.85 8.43
CA ARG A 392 26.80 -20.21 7.95
C ARG A 392 25.75 -21.15 8.48
N ASP A 393 25.34 -22.13 7.68
CA ASP A 393 24.53 -23.25 8.16
C ASP A 393 25.35 -24.53 8.36
N GLY A 394 24.75 -25.56 8.94
CA GLY A 394 25.41 -26.84 9.27
C GLY A 394 25.91 -27.62 8.05
N GLN A 395 25.56 -27.22 6.83
CA GLN A 395 26.12 -27.77 5.59
C GLN A 395 27.30 -26.95 5.04
N GLY A 396 27.72 -25.90 5.75
CA GLY A 396 28.76 -24.98 5.31
C GLY A 396 28.30 -24.01 4.23
N ARG A 397 27.00 -23.88 3.95
CA ARG A 397 26.51 -22.87 3.01
C ARG A 397 26.60 -21.50 3.66
N LEU A 398 26.89 -20.49 2.85
CA LEU A 398 27.01 -19.10 3.33
C LEU A 398 25.85 -18.24 2.85
N LEU A 399 25.40 -17.36 3.74
CA LEU A 399 24.48 -16.27 3.47
C LEU A 399 25.20 -14.97 3.83
N HIS A 400 25.18 -13.97 2.94
CA HIS A 400 25.61 -12.62 3.25
C HIS A 400 24.39 -11.71 3.26
N TYR A 401 24.09 -11.13 4.42
CA TYR A 401 22.79 -10.52 4.71
C TYR A 401 21.66 -11.51 4.39
N ASN A 402 20.86 -11.26 3.36
CA ASN A 402 19.77 -12.15 2.94
C ASN A 402 20.03 -12.94 1.65
N GLN A 403 21.24 -12.87 1.08
CA GLN A 403 21.57 -13.50 -0.21
C GLN A 403 22.51 -14.69 -0.04
N PRO A 404 22.32 -15.79 -0.78
CA PRO A 404 23.31 -16.86 -0.85
C PRO A 404 24.66 -16.33 -1.36
N TYR A 405 25.74 -16.66 -0.66
CA TYR A 405 27.09 -16.30 -1.09
C TYR A 405 27.79 -17.50 -1.72
N ARG A 406 28.10 -17.41 -3.02
CA ARG A 406 28.69 -18.50 -3.81
C ARG A 406 29.83 -17.98 -4.68
N ARG A 407 31.04 -17.88 -4.11
CA ARG A 407 32.26 -17.46 -4.83
C ARG A 407 33.45 -18.40 -4.59
N GLY A 408 33.15 -19.69 -4.48
CA GLY A 408 34.16 -20.73 -4.27
C GLY A 408 34.84 -20.68 -2.90
N VAL A 409 34.25 -19.99 -1.93
CA VAL A 409 34.69 -19.96 -0.52
C VAL A 409 34.21 -21.22 0.17
N ASP A 410 35.08 -21.88 0.92
CA ASP A 410 34.72 -22.99 1.79
C ASP A 410 34.07 -22.45 3.08
N GLY A 411 32.75 -22.34 3.06
CA GLY A 411 32.00 -21.84 4.21
C GLY A 411 32.13 -22.70 5.46
N ALA A 412 32.38 -24.01 5.34
CA ALA A 412 32.51 -24.89 6.50
C ALA A 412 33.73 -24.56 7.37
N THR A 413 34.73 -23.89 6.80
CA THR A 413 35.98 -23.53 7.50
C THR A 413 36.27 -22.03 7.49
N LEU A 414 35.41 -21.22 6.86
CA LEU A 414 35.54 -19.77 6.81
C LEU A 414 35.58 -19.16 8.21
N THR A 415 36.61 -18.34 8.46
CA THR A 415 36.81 -17.57 9.69
C THR A 415 37.30 -16.17 9.33
N PHE A 416 36.66 -15.12 9.87
CA PHE A 416 37.20 -13.77 9.81
C PHE A 416 38.30 -13.60 10.85
N LEU A 417 39.46 -13.13 10.41
CA LEU A 417 40.60 -12.82 11.27
C LEU A 417 40.53 -11.35 11.74
N SER A 418 39.95 -10.48 10.91
CA SER A 418 39.65 -9.08 11.20
C SER A 418 38.55 -8.57 10.27
N GLU A 419 38.21 -7.28 10.39
CA GLU A 419 37.34 -6.57 9.43
C GLU A 419 37.95 -6.41 8.03
N TYR A 420 39.17 -6.88 7.81
CA TYR A 420 39.90 -6.77 6.54
C TYR A 420 40.33 -8.12 5.96
N PHE A 421 40.50 -9.15 6.79
CA PHE A 421 41.00 -10.45 6.36
C PHE A 421 40.17 -11.61 6.88
N ALA A 422 40.02 -12.63 6.05
CA ALA A 422 39.41 -13.90 6.41
C ALA A 422 40.23 -15.06 5.84
N ARG A 423 39.99 -16.28 6.30
CA ARG A 423 40.55 -17.48 5.70
C ARG A 423 39.56 -18.63 5.76
N ASP A 424 39.68 -19.54 4.82
CA ASP A 424 39.12 -20.88 4.91
C ASP A 424 40.25 -21.92 4.77
N ARG A 425 39.91 -23.21 4.71
CA ARG A 425 40.89 -24.29 4.58
C ARG A 425 41.75 -24.21 3.32
N ALA A 426 41.23 -23.60 2.25
CA ALA A 426 41.86 -23.57 0.94
C ALA A 426 42.56 -22.23 0.64
N ARG A 427 42.10 -21.11 1.21
CA ARG A 427 42.55 -19.77 0.83
C ARG A 427 42.51 -18.76 1.98
N ALA A 428 43.41 -17.77 1.92
CA ALA A 428 43.28 -16.52 2.64
C ALA A 428 42.59 -15.47 1.74
N TYR A 429 41.83 -14.57 2.35
CA TYR A 429 41.01 -13.56 1.67
C TYR A 429 41.25 -12.17 2.24
N VAL A 430 41.15 -11.17 1.37
CA VAL A 430 40.84 -9.80 1.76
C VAL A 430 39.33 -9.61 1.73
N TYR A 431 38.77 -9.11 2.82
CA TYR A 431 37.39 -8.64 2.90
C TYR A 431 37.34 -7.16 2.52
N CYS A 432 36.57 -6.82 1.48
CA CYS A 432 36.48 -5.45 1.00
C CYS A 432 35.06 -5.09 0.54
N ASN A 433 34.79 -3.79 0.46
CA ASN A 433 33.51 -3.20 0.03
C ASN A 433 32.28 -3.70 0.81
N GLY A 434 32.47 -4.20 2.04
CA GLY A 434 31.39 -4.68 2.90
C GLY A 434 30.61 -5.88 2.35
N ALA A 435 31.17 -6.64 1.41
CA ALA A 435 30.50 -7.83 0.86
C ALA A 435 31.41 -8.85 0.17
N GLU A 436 32.65 -8.51 -0.17
CA GLU A 436 33.46 -9.30 -1.08
C GLU A 436 34.70 -9.90 -0.40
N LEU A 437 34.80 -11.23 -0.48
CA LEU A 437 35.99 -12.00 -0.11
C LEU A 437 36.84 -12.26 -1.36
N VAL A 438 37.94 -11.52 -1.50
CA VAL A 438 38.88 -11.66 -2.63
C VAL A 438 40.06 -12.54 -2.21
N PRO A 439 40.31 -13.67 -2.89
CA PRO A 439 41.40 -14.57 -2.50
C PRO A 439 42.77 -13.92 -2.74
N LEU A 440 43.69 -14.14 -1.81
CA LEU A 440 45.10 -13.80 -1.95
C LEU A 440 45.81 -14.95 -2.70
N PRO A 441 46.30 -14.72 -3.93
CA PRO A 441 46.91 -15.79 -4.73
C PRO A 441 48.25 -16.23 -4.16
N GLY A 442 48.49 -17.54 -4.14
CA GLY A 442 49.76 -18.13 -3.71
C GLY A 442 50.02 -18.11 -2.20
N VAL A 443 49.01 -17.77 -1.37
CA VAL A 443 49.11 -17.79 0.09
C VAL A 443 48.74 -19.17 0.63
N ASP A 444 49.58 -19.70 1.52
CA ASP A 444 49.19 -20.84 2.36
C ASP A 444 48.26 -20.36 3.50
N PRO A 445 46.96 -20.73 3.50
CA PRO A 445 46.02 -20.29 4.52
C PRO A 445 46.39 -20.78 5.94
N ALA A 446 47.14 -21.88 6.07
CA ALA A 446 47.55 -22.41 7.37
C ALA A 446 48.64 -21.55 8.02
N ALA A 447 49.55 -21.00 7.21
CA ALA A 447 50.62 -20.10 7.66
C ALA A 447 50.17 -18.64 7.83
N PHE A 448 49.04 -18.25 7.21
CA PHE A 448 48.54 -16.88 7.25
C PHE A 448 48.03 -16.48 8.65
N HIS A 449 48.59 -15.41 9.21
CA HIS A 449 48.21 -14.84 10.50
C HIS A 449 48.30 -13.30 10.47
N LEU A 450 47.66 -12.65 11.46
CA LEU A 450 47.66 -11.19 11.57
C LEU A 450 48.80 -10.69 12.46
N GLU A 451 49.48 -9.65 12.01
CA GLU A 451 50.36 -8.83 12.85
C GLU A 451 49.57 -7.64 13.45
N GLN A 452 48.67 -7.06 12.67
CA GLN A 452 47.72 -6.02 13.03
C GLN A 452 46.38 -6.31 12.33
N PRO A 453 45.24 -5.70 12.74
CA PRO A 453 43.95 -5.95 12.10
C PRO A 453 43.98 -5.76 10.58
N ASP A 454 44.70 -4.75 10.10
CA ASP A 454 44.85 -4.39 8.68
C ASP A 454 46.17 -4.87 8.03
N ILE A 455 46.96 -5.69 8.74
CA ILE A 455 48.22 -6.26 8.24
C ILE A 455 48.32 -7.77 8.52
N GLY A 456 48.25 -8.58 7.47
CA GLY A 456 48.46 -10.03 7.51
C GLY A 456 49.83 -10.46 6.97
N THR A 457 50.28 -11.66 7.33
CA THR A 457 51.54 -12.25 6.86
C THR A 457 51.43 -13.77 6.75
N ASP A 458 52.12 -14.36 5.77
CA ASP A 458 52.29 -15.82 5.64
C ASP A 458 53.68 -16.29 6.10
N GLY A 459 54.46 -15.40 6.72
CA GLY A 459 55.86 -15.63 7.12
C GLY A 459 56.89 -15.34 6.03
N SER A 460 56.48 -15.27 4.76
CA SER A 460 57.33 -14.91 3.62
C SER A 460 57.00 -13.52 3.05
N ARG A 461 55.73 -13.11 3.13
CA ARG A 461 55.21 -11.85 2.58
C ARG A 461 54.25 -11.19 3.57
N ARG A 462 54.28 -9.86 3.61
CA ARG A 462 53.32 -9.03 4.36
C ARG A 462 52.26 -8.45 3.42
N TYR A 463 51.01 -8.46 3.85
CA TYR A 463 49.82 -8.01 3.13
C TYR A 463 49.18 -6.87 3.91
N VAL A 464 49.32 -5.64 3.41
CA VAL A 464 48.75 -4.43 4.04
C VAL A 464 47.45 -4.05 3.33
N TYR A 465 46.34 -4.03 4.06
CA TYR A 465 45.00 -3.84 3.48
C TYR A 465 44.89 -2.54 2.68
N GLN A 466 45.32 -1.40 3.23
CA GLN A 466 45.20 -0.11 2.54
C GLN A 466 46.00 -0.06 1.22
N ALA A 467 47.19 -0.67 1.20
CA ALA A 467 48.01 -0.77 0.00
C ALA A 467 47.35 -1.70 -1.05
N TRP A 468 46.83 -2.85 -0.60
CA TRP A 468 46.08 -3.76 -1.46
C TRP A 468 44.81 -3.10 -2.03
N LEU A 469 44.05 -2.39 -1.21
CA LEU A 469 42.81 -1.70 -1.61
C LEU A 469 43.09 -0.58 -2.61
N ALA A 470 44.17 0.19 -2.41
CA ALA A 470 44.60 1.20 -3.37
C ALA A 470 44.97 0.58 -4.74
N ALA A 471 45.74 -0.50 -4.74
CA ALA A 471 46.09 -1.24 -5.96
C ALA A 471 44.86 -1.86 -6.63
N TRP A 472 43.94 -2.44 -5.85
CA TRP A 472 42.69 -3.03 -6.33
C TRP A 472 41.76 -1.99 -6.96
N ARG A 473 41.66 -0.79 -6.37
CA ARG A 473 40.86 0.33 -6.89
C ARG A 473 41.48 0.96 -8.14
N ALA A 474 42.80 0.93 -8.26
CA ALA A 474 43.51 1.41 -9.44
C ALA A 474 43.41 0.47 -10.65
N ARG A 475 42.81 -0.72 -10.49
CA ARG A 475 42.58 -1.64 -11.62
C ARG A 475 41.52 -1.06 -12.56
N ASP A 476 41.91 -0.79 -13.79
CA ASP A 476 40.96 -0.53 -14.86
C ASP A 476 40.19 -1.84 -15.16
N ARG A 477 38.89 -1.74 -15.47
CA ARG A 477 37.98 -2.90 -15.56
C ARG A 477 38.35 -3.84 -16.72
N SER A 478 39.23 -4.80 -16.47
CA SER A 478 39.39 -6.04 -17.25
C SER A 478 39.89 -7.19 -16.34
N PRO A 479 39.49 -8.44 -16.59
CA PRO A 479 39.84 -9.57 -15.72
C PRO A 479 41.34 -9.91 -15.82
N MET A 480 41.96 -10.23 -14.67
CA MET A 480 43.38 -10.63 -14.63
C MET A 480 43.58 -11.99 -15.32
N PRO A 481 44.58 -12.14 -16.21
CA PRO A 481 45.26 -13.40 -16.42
C PRO A 481 46.18 -13.71 -15.22
N ASP A 482 46.38 -15.00 -14.95
CA ASP A 482 47.26 -15.50 -13.89
C ASP A 482 48.64 -14.84 -13.94
N TYR A 483 49.05 -14.15 -12.86
CA TYR A 483 50.35 -13.48 -12.79
C TYR A 483 51.31 -14.14 -11.80
N VAL A 484 52.50 -14.45 -12.30
CA VAL A 484 53.75 -14.71 -11.55
C VAL A 484 54.74 -13.61 -11.95
N PRO A 485 55.37 -12.87 -11.00
CA PRO A 485 56.43 -11.93 -11.35
C PRO A 485 57.78 -12.67 -11.46
N PRO A 486 58.56 -12.36 -12.51
CA PRO A 486 59.97 -12.09 -12.27
C PRO A 486 60.37 -10.76 -12.92
N ASP A 487 60.97 -9.90 -12.11
CA ASP A 487 61.87 -8.81 -12.46
C ASP A 487 61.51 -7.97 -13.71
N TYR A 488 60.80 -6.87 -13.50
CA TYR A 488 60.57 -5.85 -14.53
C TYR A 488 61.32 -4.55 -14.25
N VAL A 489 62.08 -4.10 -15.25
CA VAL A 489 62.70 -2.77 -15.38
C VAL A 489 62.06 -2.09 -16.62
N ALA A 490 61.60 -0.85 -16.46
CA ALA A 490 61.05 0.02 -17.52
C ALA A 490 62.20 0.69 -18.33
N PRO A 491 62.00 1.39 -19.49
CA PRO A 491 60.76 1.95 -20.08
C PRO A 491 60.70 2.01 -21.65
N GLU A 492 59.66 2.69 -22.15
CA GLU A 492 59.54 3.53 -23.37
C GLU A 492 58.70 3.09 -24.59
N ALA A 493 57.63 3.88 -24.79
CA ALA A 493 57.07 4.50 -26.00
C ALA A 493 56.92 3.69 -27.31
N GLY A 494 55.66 3.47 -27.73
CA GLY A 494 55.37 3.23 -29.14
C GLY A 494 53.95 2.77 -29.47
N ALA A 495 53.17 3.68 -30.06
CA ALA A 495 52.12 3.46 -31.06
C ALA A 495 50.71 2.91 -30.68
N ARG A 496 49.74 3.68 -31.19
CA ARG A 496 48.27 3.64 -31.27
C ARG A 496 47.60 2.38 -31.83
N ALA A 497 46.26 2.40 -31.66
CA ALA A 497 45.14 1.86 -32.47
C ALA A 497 44.45 0.63 -31.83
N ASP A 498 43.12 0.46 -31.77
CA ASP A 498 41.96 1.20 -32.27
C ASP A 498 40.72 0.75 -31.46
N ALA A 499 39.63 1.52 -31.55
CA ALA A 499 38.37 1.33 -30.82
C ALA A 499 37.43 0.27 -31.44
N GLY A 500 36.58 -0.34 -30.59
CA GLY A 500 35.39 -1.11 -30.99
C GLY A 500 34.38 -1.24 -29.82
N PRO A 501 33.06 -1.24 -30.07
CA PRO A 501 32.05 -0.76 -29.11
C PRO A 501 31.48 -1.85 -28.17
N ALA A 502 30.94 -1.39 -27.03
CA ALA A 502 30.22 -2.19 -26.06
C ALA A 502 28.73 -2.31 -26.37
N PRO A 503 28.06 -3.41 -25.95
CA PRO A 503 26.63 -3.40 -25.70
C PRO A 503 26.28 -3.66 -24.22
N GLU A 504 25.66 -2.63 -23.66
CA GLU A 504 24.40 -2.58 -22.91
C GLU A 504 24.05 -3.61 -21.80
N SER A 505 23.88 -3.02 -20.62
CA SER A 505 23.28 -3.54 -19.40
C SER A 505 21.78 -3.81 -19.53
N VAL A 506 21.31 -4.97 -19.01
CA VAL A 506 19.88 -5.24 -18.83
C VAL A 506 19.50 -5.22 -17.34
N SER A 507 18.43 -4.48 -17.08
CA SER A 507 17.80 -4.16 -15.81
C SER A 507 16.98 -5.33 -15.22
N ALA A 508 16.93 -5.39 -13.90
CA ALA A 508 16.17 -6.36 -13.14
C ALA A 508 14.71 -5.92 -12.96
N ASN A 509 13.79 -6.56 -13.68
CA ASN A 509 12.37 -6.66 -13.33
C ASN A 509 11.84 -8.00 -13.89
N GLY A 510 11.92 -9.07 -13.09
CA GLY A 510 11.47 -10.40 -13.47
C GLY A 510 10.25 -10.84 -12.65
N PHE A 511 9.05 -10.57 -13.16
CA PHE A 511 7.88 -11.37 -12.84
C PHE A 511 8.16 -12.82 -13.30
N ARG A 512 8.04 -13.80 -12.40
CA ARG A 512 8.18 -15.21 -12.78
C ARG A 512 7.02 -15.62 -13.70
N GLN A 513 7.39 -16.04 -14.90
CA GLN A 513 6.55 -16.68 -15.89
C GLN A 513 5.82 -17.90 -15.30
N ALA A 514 4.54 -18.03 -15.64
CA ALA A 514 3.81 -19.29 -15.52
C ALA A 514 4.10 -20.14 -16.76
N SER A 515 4.63 -21.36 -16.56
CA SER A 515 4.75 -22.35 -17.64
C SER A 515 3.37 -22.82 -18.11
N PRO A 516 3.16 -23.08 -19.41
CA PRO A 516 1.93 -23.69 -19.89
C PRO A 516 1.87 -25.15 -19.42
N ALA A 517 0.79 -25.53 -18.73
CA ALA A 517 0.54 -26.91 -18.36
C ALA A 517 -0.16 -27.66 -19.51
N GLY A 518 0.24 -28.90 -19.76
CA GLY A 518 -0.40 -29.80 -20.71
C GLY A 518 -1.82 -30.25 -20.30
N PRO A 519 -2.44 -31.16 -21.04
CA PRO A 519 -3.88 -31.47 -20.99
C PRO A 519 -4.40 -32.13 -19.70
N ASP A 520 -3.53 -32.42 -18.73
CA ASP A 520 -3.88 -32.93 -17.38
C ASP A 520 -3.71 -31.86 -16.27
N ALA A 521 -3.90 -30.59 -16.62
CA ALA A 521 -3.85 -29.51 -15.63
C ALA A 521 -5.03 -29.61 -14.65
N ALA A 522 -4.74 -29.92 -13.38
CA ALA A 522 -5.73 -29.93 -12.31
C ALA A 522 -6.63 -28.67 -12.36
N ARG A 523 -7.96 -28.85 -12.27
CA ARG A 523 -8.93 -27.73 -12.16
C ARG A 523 -8.48 -26.85 -11.00
N ARG A 524 -8.15 -25.59 -11.25
CA ARG A 524 -7.69 -24.66 -10.19
C ARG A 524 -8.78 -23.65 -9.87
N ALA A 525 -9.31 -23.71 -8.65
CA ALA A 525 -10.28 -22.72 -8.19
C ALA A 525 -9.61 -21.35 -7.94
N CYS A 526 -10.25 -20.29 -8.41
CA CYS A 526 -9.86 -18.89 -8.18
C CYS A 526 -11.02 -18.02 -7.65
N VAL A 527 -12.26 -18.52 -7.68
CA VAL A 527 -13.46 -17.86 -7.13
C VAL A 527 -14.05 -18.74 -6.03
N ILE A 528 -14.37 -18.11 -4.90
CA ILE A 528 -15.19 -18.68 -3.83
C ILE A 528 -16.22 -17.63 -3.39
N GLU A 529 -17.50 -17.93 -3.55
CA GLU A 529 -18.63 -17.01 -3.28
C GLU A 529 -19.85 -17.77 -2.75
N TRP A 530 -20.84 -17.05 -2.22
CA TRP A 530 -22.06 -17.65 -1.70
C TRP A 530 -23.24 -17.38 -2.61
N THR A 531 -24.06 -18.41 -2.83
CA THR A 531 -25.43 -18.28 -3.33
C THR A 531 -26.40 -18.94 -2.36
N ARG A 532 -27.71 -18.89 -2.63
CA ARG A 532 -28.76 -19.58 -1.89
C ARG A 532 -29.67 -20.32 -2.85
N ASP A 533 -30.12 -21.51 -2.47
CA ASP A 533 -31.08 -22.28 -3.27
C ASP A 533 -32.54 -21.90 -2.94
N GLU A 534 -33.51 -22.61 -3.53
CA GLU A 534 -34.95 -22.38 -3.32
C GLU A 534 -35.40 -22.53 -1.86
N THR A 535 -34.67 -23.30 -1.05
CA THR A 535 -34.95 -23.44 0.39
C THR A 535 -34.43 -22.25 1.21
N GLY A 536 -33.64 -21.38 0.57
CA GLY A 536 -32.94 -20.27 1.19
C GLY A 536 -31.64 -20.69 1.87
N GLU A 537 -31.23 -21.95 1.80
CA GLU A 537 -29.98 -22.43 2.37
C GLU A 537 -28.76 -21.95 1.57
N PRO A 538 -27.66 -21.56 2.24
CA PRO A 538 -26.45 -21.12 1.56
C PRO A 538 -25.74 -22.28 0.87
N ARG A 539 -25.26 -22.03 -0.35
CA ARG A 539 -24.45 -22.92 -1.17
C ARG A 539 -23.15 -22.23 -1.55
N LEU A 540 -22.05 -22.98 -1.57
CA LEU A 540 -20.73 -22.44 -1.90
C LEU A 540 -20.46 -22.56 -3.40
N VAL A 541 -20.23 -21.44 -4.05
CA VAL A 541 -19.79 -21.36 -5.45
C VAL A 541 -18.27 -21.49 -5.48
N VAL A 542 -17.74 -22.45 -6.24
CA VAL A 542 -16.31 -22.67 -6.46
C VAL A 542 -16.03 -22.67 -7.96
N ALA A 543 -15.32 -21.66 -8.47
CA ALA A 543 -15.07 -21.53 -9.91
C ALA A 543 -13.60 -21.28 -10.26
N GLY A 544 -13.23 -21.66 -11.48
CA GLY A 544 -11.88 -21.56 -12.05
C GLY A 544 -11.91 -21.50 -13.58
N ASP A 545 -10.76 -21.61 -14.25
CA ASP A 545 -10.70 -21.63 -15.72
C ASP A 545 -11.55 -22.78 -16.28
N GLY A 546 -12.62 -22.42 -16.99
CA GLY A 546 -13.52 -23.35 -17.67
C GLY A 546 -14.57 -24.03 -16.79
N PHE A 547 -14.65 -23.74 -15.49
CA PHE A 547 -15.64 -24.40 -14.64
C PHE A 547 -16.17 -23.60 -13.46
N CYS A 548 -17.39 -23.95 -13.01
CA CYS A 548 -17.99 -23.49 -11.77
C CYS A 548 -18.84 -24.61 -11.14
N ASP A 549 -18.51 -25.03 -9.92
CA ASP A 549 -19.25 -26.03 -9.17
C ASP A 549 -19.95 -25.37 -7.96
N ILE A 550 -21.20 -25.77 -7.69
CA ILE A 550 -21.99 -25.32 -6.54
C ILE A 550 -22.05 -26.46 -5.53
N TRP A 551 -21.58 -26.19 -4.30
CA TRP A 551 -21.45 -27.16 -3.23
C TRP A 551 -22.51 -26.98 -2.15
N ASP A 552 -23.15 -28.09 -1.78
CA ASP A 552 -23.78 -28.25 -0.48
C ASP A 552 -22.70 -28.67 0.52
N LEU A 553 -22.39 -27.78 1.46
CA LEU A 553 -21.35 -28.03 2.47
C LEU A 553 -21.82 -28.91 3.63
N ALA A 554 -23.12 -28.98 3.90
CA ALA A 554 -23.67 -29.86 4.92
C ALA A 554 -23.63 -31.31 4.44
N GLN A 555 -23.98 -31.54 3.17
CA GLN A 555 -23.96 -32.85 2.52
C GLN A 555 -22.60 -33.20 1.89
N ARG A 556 -21.71 -32.21 1.77
CA ARG A 556 -20.35 -32.32 1.19
C ARG A 556 -20.35 -32.83 -0.25
N GLN A 557 -21.27 -32.33 -1.07
CA GLN A 557 -21.40 -32.74 -2.46
C GLN A 557 -21.68 -31.56 -3.39
N VAL A 558 -21.35 -31.74 -4.67
CA VAL A 558 -21.72 -30.81 -5.73
C VAL A 558 -23.19 -31.02 -6.08
N VAL A 559 -23.97 -29.95 -6.06
CA VAL A 559 -25.40 -29.95 -6.38
C VAL A 559 -25.71 -29.37 -7.77
N ALA A 560 -24.78 -28.59 -8.34
CA ALA A 560 -24.84 -28.11 -9.71
C ALA A 560 -23.43 -27.81 -10.25
N SER A 561 -23.23 -27.95 -11.56
CA SER A 561 -21.97 -27.65 -12.24
C SER A 561 -22.23 -26.92 -13.55
N PHE A 562 -21.36 -25.96 -13.87
CA PHE A 562 -21.42 -25.15 -15.08
C PHE A 562 -20.09 -25.20 -15.82
N ALA A 563 -20.15 -25.37 -17.14
CA ALA A 563 -19.03 -25.14 -18.02
C ALA A 563 -18.94 -23.63 -18.30
N LEU A 564 -17.83 -23.01 -17.93
CA LEU A 564 -17.68 -21.56 -18.10
C LEU A 564 -17.22 -21.22 -19.52
N PRO A 565 -17.78 -20.17 -20.15
CA PRO A 565 -17.33 -19.74 -21.47
C PRO A 565 -15.87 -19.26 -21.43
N ARG A 566 -15.20 -19.34 -22.58
CA ARG A 566 -13.88 -18.74 -22.78
C ARG A 566 -14.02 -17.49 -23.65
N PRO A 567 -14.25 -16.32 -23.05
CA PRO A 567 -14.53 -15.09 -23.81
C PRO A 567 -13.32 -14.61 -24.63
N PHE A 568 -12.13 -15.12 -24.35
CA PHE A 568 -10.91 -14.77 -25.07
C PHE A 568 -10.26 -16.02 -25.67
N VAL A 569 -10.07 -16.03 -26.99
CA VAL A 569 -9.32 -17.08 -27.71
C VAL A 569 -8.00 -16.45 -28.19
N PRO A 570 -6.86 -16.78 -27.55
CA PRO A 570 -5.57 -16.24 -27.98
C PRO A 570 -5.13 -16.77 -29.34
N ASP A 571 -4.41 -15.96 -30.11
CA ASP A 571 -3.55 -16.47 -31.18
C ASP A 571 -2.32 -17.17 -30.53
N GLU A 572 -2.16 -18.48 -30.75
CA GLU A 572 -1.23 -19.33 -30.00
C GLU A 572 0.24 -18.88 -30.12
N THR A 573 0.59 -18.15 -31.18
CA THR A 573 1.97 -17.68 -31.42
C THR A 573 2.31 -16.35 -30.74
N GLU A 574 1.33 -15.55 -30.32
CA GLU A 574 1.56 -14.18 -29.80
C GLU A 574 0.96 -13.91 -28.41
N ALA A 575 0.20 -14.86 -27.83
CA ALA A 575 -0.49 -14.66 -26.57
C ALA A 575 0.45 -14.38 -25.38
N THR A 576 0.31 -13.22 -24.76
CA THR A 576 1.06 -12.86 -23.56
C THR A 576 0.53 -13.61 -22.32
N ALA A 577 1.30 -13.61 -21.24
CA ALA A 577 0.84 -14.15 -19.96
C ALA A 577 -0.42 -13.41 -19.42
N MET A 578 -0.60 -12.14 -19.79
CA MET A 578 -1.76 -11.34 -19.41
C MET A 578 -3.02 -11.74 -20.18
N ASP A 579 -2.85 -12.08 -21.47
CA ASP A 579 -3.96 -12.53 -22.32
C ASP A 579 -4.60 -13.82 -21.79
N ARG A 580 -3.80 -14.71 -21.19
CA ARG A 580 -4.30 -15.94 -20.56
C ARG A 580 -5.16 -15.68 -19.32
N LEU A 581 -5.02 -14.53 -18.66
CA LEU A 581 -5.84 -14.19 -17.49
C LEU A 581 -7.29 -13.82 -17.87
N ARG A 582 -7.56 -13.46 -19.13
CA ARG A 582 -8.90 -13.05 -19.59
C ARG A 582 -9.96 -14.16 -19.59
N ASN A 583 -9.54 -15.41 -19.46
CA ASN A 583 -10.44 -16.56 -19.26
C ASN A 583 -10.57 -16.96 -17.77
N VAL A 584 -9.93 -16.23 -16.86
CA VAL A 584 -10.01 -16.49 -15.42
C VAL A 584 -11.23 -15.75 -14.85
N PRO A 585 -12.21 -16.45 -14.26
CA PRO A 585 -13.34 -15.79 -13.63
C PRO A 585 -12.91 -15.04 -12.37
N VAL A 586 -13.53 -13.88 -12.12
CA VAL A 586 -13.27 -13.05 -10.93
C VAL A 586 -14.40 -13.14 -9.90
N SER A 587 -15.64 -13.39 -10.36
CA SER A 587 -16.83 -13.55 -9.53
C SER A 587 -17.90 -14.33 -10.29
N ALA A 588 -18.70 -15.10 -9.55
CA ALA A 588 -19.75 -15.95 -10.10
C ALA A 588 -20.88 -16.14 -9.09
N SER A 589 -22.13 -16.04 -9.54
CA SER A 589 -23.31 -16.15 -8.69
C SER A 589 -24.45 -16.83 -9.43
N ALA A 590 -25.11 -17.79 -8.78
CA ALA A 590 -26.21 -18.56 -9.36
C ALA A 590 -27.56 -18.14 -8.76
N ASP A 591 -28.64 -18.43 -9.47
CA ASP A 591 -30.01 -18.17 -9.05
C ASP A 591 -30.48 -19.23 -8.04
N ALA A 592 -31.70 -19.10 -7.49
CA ALA A 592 -32.17 -20.02 -6.45
C ALA A 592 -32.45 -21.43 -6.96
N SER A 593 -32.81 -21.59 -8.23
CA SER A 593 -32.98 -22.91 -8.83
C SER A 593 -31.65 -23.60 -9.18
N LEU A 594 -30.52 -22.89 -9.02
CA LEU A 594 -29.18 -23.33 -9.41
C LEU A 594 -29.10 -23.73 -10.90
N SER A 595 -29.98 -23.17 -11.73
CA SER A 595 -30.05 -23.45 -13.17
C SER A 595 -29.42 -22.35 -14.02
N THR A 596 -29.26 -21.15 -13.47
CA THR A 596 -28.68 -19.99 -14.15
C THR A 596 -27.51 -19.44 -13.35
N LEU A 597 -26.38 -19.21 -14.02
CA LEU A 597 -25.18 -18.59 -13.46
C LEU A 597 -24.89 -17.27 -14.17
N ILE A 598 -24.57 -16.22 -13.41
CA ILE A 598 -23.86 -15.05 -13.94
C ILE A 598 -22.39 -15.15 -13.55
N VAL A 599 -21.51 -14.89 -14.51
CA VAL A 599 -20.05 -14.89 -14.33
C VAL A 599 -19.40 -13.64 -14.92
N ALA A 600 -18.40 -13.12 -14.21
CA ALA A 600 -17.53 -12.03 -14.64
C ALA A 600 -16.08 -12.54 -14.79
N TYR A 601 -15.33 -11.95 -15.72
CA TYR A 601 -13.94 -12.32 -16.02
C TYR A 601 -12.95 -11.18 -15.75
N TRP A 602 -11.69 -11.55 -15.53
CA TRP A 602 -10.59 -10.60 -15.36
C TRP A 602 -10.35 -9.77 -16.63
N ASP A 603 -10.13 -8.46 -16.48
CA ASP A 603 -9.95 -7.51 -17.61
C ASP A 603 -11.07 -7.60 -18.66
N ASN A 604 -12.29 -7.87 -18.20
CA ASN A 604 -13.48 -7.98 -19.02
C ASN A 604 -14.64 -7.20 -18.40
N THR A 605 -15.34 -6.44 -19.22
CA THR A 605 -16.45 -5.57 -18.78
C THR A 605 -17.83 -6.16 -19.09
N THR A 606 -17.88 -7.41 -19.54
CA THR A 606 -19.10 -8.12 -19.91
C THR A 606 -19.47 -9.14 -18.83
N LEU A 607 -20.75 -9.15 -18.44
CA LEU A 607 -21.37 -10.22 -17.66
C LEU A 607 -21.92 -11.27 -18.62
N TYR A 608 -21.61 -12.53 -18.31
CA TYR A 608 -22.09 -13.67 -19.07
C TYR A 608 -23.10 -14.43 -18.23
N ARG A 609 -24.23 -14.76 -18.85
CA ARG A 609 -25.21 -15.70 -18.32
C ARG A 609 -24.93 -17.08 -18.88
N VAL A 610 -24.99 -18.10 -18.03
CA VAL A 610 -24.78 -19.50 -18.39
C VAL A 610 -25.97 -20.32 -17.89
N ASP A 611 -26.57 -21.09 -18.78
CA ASP A 611 -27.66 -22.03 -18.47
C ASP A 611 -27.08 -23.42 -18.14
N ALA A 612 -27.47 -23.99 -17.01
CA ALA A 612 -26.95 -25.28 -16.53
C ALA A 612 -27.36 -26.45 -17.43
N ALA A 613 -28.58 -26.42 -17.98
CA ALA A 613 -29.15 -27.54 -18.72
C ALA A 613 -28.56 -27.67 -20.13
N SER A 614 -28.40 -26.55 -20.82
CA SER A 614 -27.89 -26.48 -22.19
C SER A 614 -26.39 -26.21 -22.26
N GLY A 615 -25.79 -25.68 -21.20
CA GLY A 615 -24.42 -25.14 -21.22
C GLY A 615 -24.28 -23.89 -22.08
N ALA A 616 -25.37 -23.33 -22.61
CA ALA A 616 -25.35 -22.13 -23.43
C ALA A 616 -24.90 -20.94 -22.58
N ALA A 617 -24.03 -20.11 -23.16
CA ALA A 617 -23.56 -18.88 -22.52
C ALA A 617 -23.80 -17.67 -23.42
N ASP A 618 -24.38 -16.61 -22.88
CA ASP A 618 -24.67 -15.37 -23.59
C ASP A 618 -24.20 -14.13 -22.80
N ALA A 619 -23.76 -13.10 -23.52
CA ALA A 619 -23.42 -11.82 -22.92
C ALA A 619 -24.72 -11.07 -22.57
N CYS A 620 -25.06 -11.02 -21.28
CA CYS A 620 -26.34 -10.48 -20.81
C CYS A 620 -26.26 -9.00 -20.42
N TRP A 621 -25.06 -8.49 -20.13
CA TRP A 621 -24.85 -7.08 -19.83
C TRP A 621 -23.38 -6.68 -20.04
N ARG A 622 -23.12 -5.41 -20.36
CA ARG A 622 -21.76 -4.86 -20.52
C ARG A 622 -21.69 -3.48 -19.87
N ALA A 623 -20.63 -3.24 -19.11
CA ALA A 623 -20.35 -1.91 -18.58
C ALA A 623 -19.87 -0.96 -19.69
N ASP A 624 -20.29 0.31 -19.60
CA ASP A 624 -20.07 1.30 -20.66
C ASP A 624 -18.59 1.60 -20.92
N SER A 625 -17.78 1.57 -19.86
CA SER A 625 -16.35 1.86 -19.92
C SER A 625 -15.52 0.59 -19.91
N ARG A 626 -14.52 0.49 -20.79
CA ARG A 626 -13.57 -0.64 -20.80
C ARG A 626 -12.61 -0.70 -19.59
N TYR A 627 -12.67 0.27 -18.67
CA TYR A 627 -11.97 0.25 -17.38
C TYR A 627 -12.88 -0.10 -16.22
N ASP A 628 -14.15 -0.39 -16.51
CA ASP A 628 -15.13 -0.76 -15.51
C ASP A 628 -14.99 -2.26 -15.24
N ASP A 629 -13.82 -2.63 -14.72
CA ASP A 629 -13.50 -3.99 -14.32
C ASP A 629 -14.56 -4.47 -13.31
N LEU A 630 -15.24 -5.54 -13.68
CA LEU A 630 -16.21 -6.21 -12.84
C LEU A 630 -15.48 -6.89 -11.68
N GLU A 631 -15.74 -6.47 -10.44
CA GLU A 631 -15.05 -7.03 -9.27
C GLU A 631 -15.86 -8.14 -8.59
N ARG A 632 -17.18 -7.94 -8.46
CA ARG A 632 -18.12 -8.85 -7.78
C ARG A 632 -19.49 -8.79 -8.42
N VAL A 633 -20.17 -9.92 -8.49
CA VAL A 633 -21.56 -10.06 -8.92
C VAL A 633 -22.37 -10.85 -7.90
N HIS A 634 -23.64 -10.49 -7.73
CA HIS A 634 -24.63 -11.24 -6.97
C HIS A 634 -25.93 -11.30 -7.76
N LEU A 635 -26.36 -12.51 -8.14
CA LEU A 635 -27.56 -12.74 -8.94
C LEU A 635 -28.80 -12.78 -8.05
N SER A 636 -29.91 -12.23 -8.52
CA SER A 636 -31.21 -12.36 -7.85
C SER A 636 -31.72 -13.81 -7.93
N PRO A 637 -32.51 -14.28 -6.94
CA PRO A 637 -33.06 -15.64 -6.93
C PRO A 637 -33.84 -16.05 -8.20
N ASP A 638 -34.45 -15.09 -8.89
CA ASP A 638 -35.24 -15.28 -10.12
C ASP A 638 -34.44 -15.00 -11.41
N ALA A 639 -33.13 -14.78 -11.29
CA ALA A 639 -32.21 -14.44 -12.37
C ALA A 639 -32.59 -13.20 -13.21
N ARG A 640 -33.46 -12.32 -12.68
CA ARG A 640 -33.93 -11.12 -13.40
C ARG A 640 -33.03 -9.90 -13.21
N GLU A 641 -32.25 -9.86 -12.14
CA GLU A 641 -31.39 -8.73 -11.80
C GLU A 641 -30.08 -9.21 -11.18
N ALA A 642 -29.01 -8.42 -11.31
CA ALA A 642 -27.76 -8.66 -10.63
C ALA A 642 -27.24 -7.40 -9.94
N TRP A 643 -26.68 -7.54 -8.74
CA TRP A 643 -25.87 -6.50 -8.13
C TRP A 643 -24.44 -6.65 -8.58
N VAL A 644 -23.88 -5.56 -9.11
CA VAL A 644 -22.58 -5.58 -9.78
C VAL A 644 -21.70 -4.51 -9.19
N ARG A 645 -20.61 -4.92 -8.56
CA ARG A 645 -19.59 -4.02 -8.06
C ARG A 645 -18.55 -3.77 -9.13
N ILE A 646 -18.31 -2.49 -9.39
CA ILE A 646 -17.31 -2.01 -10.35
C ILE A 646 -16.46 -0.98 -9.63
N ARG A 647 -15.25 -1.37 -9.22
CA ARG A 647 -14.30 -0.50 -8.50
C ARG A 647 -14.94 0.20 -7.30
N ASN A 648 -15.23 1.50 -7.46
CA ASN A 648 -15.81 2.37 -6.43
C ASN A 648 -17.34 2.59 -6.57
N ARG A 649 -18.03 1.76 -7.36
CA ARG A 649 -19.46 1.88 -7.67
C ARG A 649 -20.19 0.55 -7.45
N LEU A 650 -21.47 0.64 -7.11
CA LEU A 650 -22.39 -0.49 -7.00
C LEU A 650 -23.62 -0.25 -7.89
N TYR A 651 -23.87 -1.17 -8.81
CA TYR A 651 -24.99 -1.15 -9.75
C TYR A 651 -26.01 -2.24 -9.40
N ARG A 652 -27.27 -1.99 -9.71
CA ARG A 652 -28.32 -3.00 -9.85
C ARG A 652 -28.66 -3.08 -11.34
N VAL A 653 -28.24 -4.17 -11.95
CA VAL A 653 -28.31 -4.44 -13.37
C VAL A 653 -29.55 -5.28 -13.67
N PRO A 654 -30.49 -4.81 -14.49
CA PRO A 654 -31.58 -5.62 -14.99
C PRO A 654 -31.06 -6.59 -16.06
N LEU A 655 -31.42 -7.87 -15.93
CA LEU A 655 -31.08 -8.95 -16.86
C LEU A 655 -32.29 -9.35 -17.74
N ALA A 656 -33.49 -8.90 -17.36
CA ALA A 656 -34.69 -8.91 -18.21
C ALA A 656 -34.81 -7.57 -18.96
N GLY A 657 -35.22 -7.62 -20.23
CA GLY A 657 -35.08 -6.52 -21.20
C GLY A 657 -35.92 -5.24 -20.98
N ASP A 658 -36.58 -5.08 -19.83
CA ASP A 658 -37.46 -3.96 -19.51
C ASP A 658 -37.06 -3.17 -18.25
N GLY A 659 -36.01 -3.57 -17.54
CA GLY A 659 -35.54 -2.87 -16.34
C GLY A 659 -34.62 -1.69 -16.62
N THR A 660 -34.54 -0.74 -15.68
CA THR A 660 -33.57 0.36 -15.69
C THR A 660 -32.34 0.01 -14.87
N LEU A 661 -31.16 0.40 -15.37
CA LEU A 661 -29.92 0.31 -14.60
C LEU A 661 -29.97 1.31 -13.43
N ASP A 662 -29.98 0.81 -12.19
CA ASP A 662 -29.97 1.67 -11.01
C ASP A 662 -28.54 1.75 -10.44
N VAL A 663 -28.05 2.96 -10.19
CA VAL A 663 -26.78 3.15 -9.48
C VAL A 663 -27.05 3.35 -7.99
N LEU A 664 -26.68 2.37 -7.19
CA LEU A 664 -27.01 2.33 -5.76
C LEU A 664 -26.04 3.15 -4.90
N ASP A 665 -24.76 3.21 -5.27
CA ASP A 665 -23.77 4.02 -4.54
C ASP A 665 -22.57 4.39 -5.43
N TYR A 666 -22.01 5.57 -5.17
CA TYR A 666 -20.77 6.08 -5.73
C TYR A 666 -19.88 6.52 -4.55
N ASP A 667 -18.63 6.07 -4.51
CA ASP A 667 -17.66 6.29 -3.40
C ASP A 667 -17.60 5.14 -2.37
N LEU A 668 -17.65 3.89 -2.85
CA LEU A 668 -16.96 2.82 -2.12
C LEU A 668 -15.48 3.22 -2.06
N ALA A 669 -14.87 3.22 -0.87
CA ALA A 669 -13.51 3.71 -0.68
C ALA A 669 -12.55 3.17 -1.77
N ASP A 670 -11.62 4.01 -2.24
CA ASP A 670 -10.54 3.65 -3.17
C ASP A 670 -9.62 2.60 -2.50
N GLN A 671 -10.10 1.35 -2.48
CA GLN A 671 -9.40 0.23 -1.91
C GLN A 671 -8.56 -0.39 -3.02
N ARG A 672 -7.25 -0.41 -2.77
CA ARG A 672 -6.23 -1.09 -3.59
C ARG A 672 -6.36 -2.62 -3.54
N PHE A 673 -7.55 -3.15 -3.24
CA PHE A 673 -7.79 -4.56 -2.94
C PHE A 673 -8.96 -5.08 -3.78
N GLN A 674 -8.70 -6.09 -4.60
CA GLN A 674 -9.68 -6.78 -5.47
C GLN A 674 -10.80 -7.54 -4.69
N ASP A 675 -10.79 -7.49 -3.35
CA ASP A 675 -11.59 -8.34 -2.46
C ASP A 675 -12.45 -7.53 -1.46
N ALA A 676 -12.76 -6.28 -1.77
CA ALA A 676 -13.51 -5.40 -0.89
C ALA A 676 -14.89 -5.99 -0.48
N PRO A 677 -15.32 -5.77 0.78
CA PRO A 677 -16.53 -6.42 1.30
C PRO A 677 -17.78 -6.00 0.52
N PHE A 678 -18.55 -7.00 0.13
CA PHE A 678 -19.88 -6.85 -0.44
C PHE A 678 -20.72 -8.09 -0.08
N ALA A 679 -21.89 -7.88 0.51
CA ALA A 679 -22.86 -8.93 0.81
C ALA A 679 -24.29 -8.39 0.71
N VAL A 680 -25.23 -9.28 0.38
CA VAL A 680 -26.68 -9.02 0.33
C VAL A 680 -27.38 -9.98 1.29
N SER A 681 -28.36 -9.51 2.06
CA SER A 681 -29.13 -10.36 2.96
C SER A 681 -30.09 -11.27 2.19
N ALA A 682 -30.51 -12.39 2.80
CA ALA A 682 -31.49 -13.29 2.20
C ALA A 682 -32.81 -12.57 1.82
N SER A 683 -33.24 -11.62 2.67
CA SER A 683 -34.42 -10.78 2.41
C SER A 683 -34.22 -9.75 1.30
N ARG A 684 -32.99 -9.54 0.80
CA ARG A 684 -32.61 -8.52 -0.21
C ARG A 684 -32.77 -7.06 0.23
N HIS A 685 -33.40 -6.82 1.38
CA HIS A 685 -33.56 -5.49 1.93
C HIS A 685 -32.29 -4.88 2.51
N ARG A 686 -31.26 -5.70 2.79
CA ARG A 686 -30.01 -5.23 3.40
C ARG A 686 -28.80 -5.53 2.53
N ARG A 687 -27.89 -4.57 2.46
CA ARG A 687 -26.62 -4.66 1.72
C ARG A 687 -25.49 -4.17 2.61
N ALA A 688 -24.40 -4.91 2.67
CA ALA A 688 -23.21 -4.54 3.42
C ALA A 688 -22.06 -4.27 2.46
N PHE A 689 -21.40 -3.12 2.58
CA PHE A 689 -20.27 -2.74 1.73
C PHE A 689 -19.35 -1.74 2.44
N ALA A 690 -18.07 -1.72 2.04
CA ALA A 690 -17.12 -0.76 2.62
C ALA A 690 -17.35 0.66 2.08
N ARG A 691 -17.55 1.61 2.98
CA ARG A 691 -17.64 3.06 2.69
C ARG A 691 -17.12 3.84 3.89
N ASP A 692 -16.45 4.95 3.66
CA ASP A 692 -16.05 5.89 4.72
C ASP A 692 -15.20 5.33 5.88
N ALA A 693 -14.33 4.36 5.58
CA ALA A 693 -13.56 3.65 6.59
C ALA A 693 -14.46 2.96 7.66
N ALA A 694 -15.67 2.58 7.25
CA ALA A 694 -16.58 1.66 7.94
C ALA A 694 -17.07 0.55 6.99
N LEU A 695 -17.69 -0.49 7.58
CA LEU A 695 -18.62 -1.35 6.85
C LEU A 695 -20.01 -0.73 6.97
N THR A 696 -20.53 -0.18 5.89
CA THR A 696 -21.88 0.38 5.82
C THR A 696 -22.87 -0.75 5.57
N VAL A 697 -23.90 -0.84 6.40
CA VAL A 697 -25.09 -1.64 6.15
C VAL A 697 -26.23 -0.73 5.74
N ARG A 698 -26.64 -0.81 4.49
CA ARG A 698 -27.81 -0.11 3.95
C ARG A 698 -29.02 -1.02 4.03
N THR A 699 -30.11 -0.52 4.61
CA THR A 699 -31.41 -1.20 4.65
C THR A 699 -32.43 -0.38 3.88
N ASP A 700 -33.23 -1.01 3.01
CA ASP A 700 -34.29 -0.34 2.25
C ASP A 700 -35.22 0.46 3.18
N GLY A 701 -35.44 1.73 2.86
CA GLY A 701 -36.32 2.61 3.64
C GLY A 701 -35.79 3.02 5.02
N ALA A 702 -34.54 2.69 5.38
CA ALA A 702 -33.92 3.07 6.63
C ALA A 702 -32.60 3.82 6.42
N THR A 703 -32.13 4.51 7.46
CA THR A 703 -30.82 5.15 7.46
C THR A 703 -29.70 4.12 7.49
N ASP A 704 -28.63 4.38 6.75
CA ASP A 704 -27.42 3.55 6.73
C ASP A 704 -26.86 3.38 8.16
N CYS A 705 -26.40 2.16 8.48
CA CYS A 705 -25.68 1.85 9.72
C CYS A 705 -24.19 1.63 9.40
N ASP A 706 -23.33 2.52 9.86
CA ASP A 706 -21.89 2.40 9.67
C ASP A 706 -21.23 1.68 10.85
N ILE A 707 -20.50 0.61 10.57
CA ILE A 707 -19.77 -0.21 11.55
C ILE A 707 -18.27 0.14 11.49
N PRO A 708 -17.73 0.93 12.45
CA PRO A 708 -16.34 1.37 12.41
C PRO A 708 -15.34 0.21 12.59
N GLY A 709 -14.22 0.25 11.86
CA GLY A 709 -13.13 -0.72 11.98
C GLY A 709 -13.37 -2.08 11.32
N ALA A 710 -14.43 -2.20 10.52
CA ALA A 710 -14.72 -3.34 9.65
C ALA A 710 -14.53 -3.02 8.15
N ASP A 711 -13.97 -1.85 7.85
CA ASP A 711 -13.89 -1.21 6.53
C ASP A 711 -12.83 -1.78 5.61
N ASN A 712 -11.69 -2.13 6.18
CA ASN A 712 -10.61 -2.83 5.50
C ASN A 712 -10.79 -4.35 5.66
N GLY A 713 -12.03 -4.76 5.91
CA GLY A 713 -12.35 -6.11 6.31
C GLY A 713 -12.93 -6.95 5.18
N SER A 714 -12.21 -8.01 4.79
CA SER A 714 -12.60 -8.92 3.72
C SER A 714 -12.36 -10.34 4.18
N PRO A 715 -13.35 -11.25 4.15
CA PRO A 715 -14.73 -11.16 3.60
C PRO A 715 -15.81 -10.66 4.59
N CYS A 716 -17.03 -10.41 4.09
CA CYS A 716 -18.23 -10.15 4.90
C CYS A 716 -19.46 -11.00 4.46
N ALA A 717 -20.37 -11.29 5.38
CA ALA A 717 -21.61 -12.03 5.10
C ALA A 717 -22.70 -11.81 6.15
N PHE A 718 -23.96 -11.74 5.72
CA PHE A 718 -25.12 -11.69 6.62
C PHE A 718 -25.49 -13.07 7.17
N SER A 719 -26.01 -13.13 8.39
CA SER A 719 -26.73 -14.29 8.90
C SER A 719 -28.00 -14.55 8.09
N ASP A 720 -28.55 -15.76 8.20
CA ASP A 720 -29.73 -16.17 7.43
C ASP A 720 -30.96 -15.27 7.68
N ASP A 721 -31.14 -14.83 8.92
CA ASP A 721 -32.18 -13.88 9.33
C ASP A 721 -31.85 -12.41 9.02
N GLY A 722 -30.62 -12.12 8.54
CA GLY A 722 -30.14 -10.77 8.23
C GLY A 722 -29.94 -9.86 9.44
N THR A 723 -30.04 -10.36 10.67
CA THR A 723 -29.91 -9.55 11.90
C THR A 723 -28.45 -9.33 12.29
N ARG A 724 -27.54 -10.15 11.76
CA ARG A 724 -26.10 -10.13 12.06
C ARG A 724 -25.28 -10.08 10.79
N VAL A 725 -24.09 -9.49 10.90
CA VAL A 725 -23.10 -9.45 9.82
C VAL A 725 -21.72 -9.86 10.34
N LEU A 726 -21.07 -10.77 9.62
CA LEU A 726 -19.67 -11.12 9.80
C LEU A 726 -18.81 -10.21 8.93
N ALA A 727 -17.68 -9.76 9.45
CA ALA A 727 -16.67 -9.05 8.68
C ALA A 727 -15.27 -9.38 9.23
N ARG A 728 -14.35 -9.75 8.35
CA ARG A 728 -12.97 -10.07 8.74
C ARG A 728 -12.09 -8.85 8.66
N ASP A 729 -11.60 -8.29 9.75
CA ASP A 729 -10.83 -7.04 9.75
C ASP A 729 -9.42 -7.14 9.13
N ALA A 730 -8.70 -6.01 9.02
CA ALA A 730 -7.32 -5.94 8.52
C ALA A 730 -6.28 -6.70 9.37
N LYS A 731 -6.67 -7.17 10.55
CA LYS A 731 -5.87 -8.07 11.40
C LYS A 731 -6.22 -9.54 11.17
N PHE A 732 -6.98 -9.83 10.12
CA PHE A 732 -7.42 -11.14 9.69
C PHE A 732 -8.38 -11.85 10.64
N VAL A 733 -9.00 -11.12 11.58
CA VAL A 733 -9.90 -11.66 12.60
C VAL A 733 -11.36 -11.49 12.15
N LEU A 734 -12.18 -12.52 12.32
CA LEU A 734 -13.61 -12.44 12.00
C LEU A 734 -14.39 -11.81 13.15
N ARG A 735 -15.20 -10.80 12.85
CA ARG A 735 -16.03 -10.10 13.85
C ARG A 735 -17.49 -10.22 13.47
N GLU A 736 -18.33 -10.39 14.48
CA GLU A 736 -19.78 -10.42 14.34
C GLU A 736 -20.36 -9.12 14.89
N PHE A 737 -21.26 -8.51 14.13
CA PHE A 737 -21.94 -7.27 14.49
C PHE A 737 -23.45 -7.43 14.37
N GLY A 738 -24.19 -6.81 15.29
CA GLY A 738 -25.64 -6.71 15.19
C GLY A 738 -25.99 -5.58 14.23
N VAL A 739 -26.68 -5.89 13.14
CA VAL A 739 -26.87 -4.98 12.00
C VAL A 739 -27.55 -3.68 12.39
N ASP A 740 -28.66 -3.74 13.14
CA ASP A 740 -29.42 -2.54 13.51
C ASP A 740 -28.73 -1.72 14.61
N SER A 741 -27.93 -2.38 15.45
CA SER A 741 -27.27 -1.73 16.59
C SER A 741 -25.89 -1.16 16.26
N GLY A 742 -25.26 -1.62 15.20
CA GLY A 742 -23.83 -1.41 14.89
C GLY A 742 -22.86 -1.98 15.94
N LYS A 743 -23.36 -2.60 17.02
CA LYS A 743 -22.53 -3.11 18.11
C LYS A 743 -21.87 -4.42 17.72
N ARG A 744 -20.60 -4.57 18.09
CA ARG A 744 -19.87 -5.83 18.00
C ARG A 744 -20.45 -6.83 18.99
N LEU A 745 -20.95 -7.95 18.49
CA LEU A 745 -21.47 -9.06 19.27
C LEU A 745 -20.37 -10.06 19.64
N ALA A 746 -19.50 -10.37 18.68
CA ALA A 746 -18.42 -11.33 18.90
C ALA A 746 -17.15 -11.02 18.09
N LEU A 747 -16.06 -11.68 18.48
CA LEU A 747 -14.77 -11.64 17.82
C LEU A 747 -14.19 -13.05 17.84
N HIS A 748 -13.94 -13.62 16.66
CA HIS A 748 -13.49 -15.00 16.48
C HIS A 748 -12.07 -15.04 15.94
N ARG A 749 -11.21 -15.78 16.62
CA ARG A 749 -9.83 -16.07 16.21
C ARG A 749 -9.69 -17.58 16.05
N GLY A 750 -9.08 -18.00 14.96
CA GLY A 750 -8.79 -19.40 14.68
C GLY A 750 -7.62 -19.58 13.72
N GLY A 751 -7.28 -20.83 13.42
CA GLY A 751 -6.16 -21.21 12.55
C GLY A 751 -6.29 -20.66 11.13
N TRP A 752 -7.51 -20.32 10.67
CA TRP A 752 -7.69 -19.61 9.41
C TRP A 752 -7.22 -18.15 9.43
N CYS A 753 -7.15 -17.49 10.60
CA CYS A 753 -6.64 -16.12 10.70
C CYS A 753 -5.14 -16.03 10.45
N GLU A 754 -4.40 -17.12 10.68
CA GLU A 754 -2.93 -17.20 10.59
C GLU A 754 -2.43 -17.57 9.20
N ARG A 755 -3.33 -18.01 8.30
CA ARG A 755 -3.02 -18.39 6.93
C ARG A 755 -3.15 -17.21 5.96
N LYS A 756 -2.32 -17.21 4.93
CA LYS A 756 -2.47 -16.31 3.77
C LYS A 756 -3.42 -16.96 2.76
N TRP A 757 -4.42 -16.20 2.38
CA TRP A 757 -5.45 -16.64 1.45
C TRP A 757 -5.31 -15.84 0.15
N PHE A 758 -5.37 -16.54 -0.99
CA PHE A 758 -5.53 -15.94 -2.30
C PHE A 758 -6.90 -15.27 -2.41
N LYS A 759 -7.95 -15.96 -1.97
CA LYS A 759 -9.32 -15.44 -1.78
C LYS A 759 -9.89 -16.05 -0.50
N SER A 760 -10.78 -15.35 0.19
CA SER A 760 -11.50 -15.89 1.37
C SER A 760 -12.93 -15.40 1.44
N GLN A 761 -13.82 -16.22 2.01
CA GLN A 761 -15.22 -15.92 2.29
C GLN A 761 -15.62 -16.29 3.72
N ALA A 762 -16.57 -15.54 4.28
CA ALA A 762 -17.22 -15.85 5.54
C ALA A 762 -18.68 -16.18 5.23
N GLY A 763 -19.30 -17.06 6.00
CA GLY A 763 -20.68 -17.46 5.76
C GLY A 763 -21.29 -18.08 7.01
N TRP A 764 -22.46 -18.69 6.82
CA TRP A 764 -23.20 -19.36 7.86
C TRP A 764 -23.65 -20.73 7.35
N ILE A 765 -23.64 -21.74 8.20
CA ILE A 765 -24.22 -23.06 7.93
C ILE A 765 -25.01 -23.48 9.17
N GLY A 766 -26.31 -23.70 9.03
CA GLY A 766 -27.18 -24.04 10.16
C GLY A 766 -27.08 -23.05 11.32
N GLY A 767 -27.00 -21.75 11.00
CA GLY A 767 -26.83 -20.67 11.99
C GLY A 767 -25.44 -20.58 12.65
N ARG A 768 -24.48 -21.45 12.29
CA ARG A 768 -23.09 -21.41 12.78
C ARG A 768 -22.19 -20.67 11.78
N PRO A 769 -21.31 -19.76 12.24
CA PRO A 769 -20.39 -19.05 11.36
C PRO A 769 -19.34 -19.99 10.79
N VAL A 770 -19.03 -19.83 9.50
CA VAL A 770 -17.99 -20.59 8.79
C VAL A 770 -17.03 -19.66 8.06
N PHE A 771 -15.80 -20.14 7.87
CA PHE A 771 -14.77 -19.45 7.11
C PHE A 771 -14.28 -20.37 5.98
N VAL A 772 -14.22 -19.82 4.77
CA VAL A 772 -13.81 -20.52 3.55
C VAL A 772 -12.62 -19.79 2.96
N GLY A 773 -11.60 -20.51 2.49
CA GLY A 773 -10.43 -19.86 1.91
C GLY A 773 -9.70 -20.69 0.88
N LEU A 774 -9.19 -20.00 -0.14
CA LEU A 774 -8.23 -20.51 -1.13
C LEU A 774 -6.82 -20.19 -0.64
N PRO A 775 -5.97 -21.15 -0.24
CA PRO A 775 -4.63 -20.87 0.26
C PRO A 775 -3.72 -20.24 -0.81
N MET A 776 -2.93 -19.23 -0.45
CA MET A 776 -1.90 -18.71 -1.36
C MET A 776 -0.85 -19.79 -1.69
N GLY A 777 -0.65 -20.08 -2.98
CA GLY A 777 0.31 -21.10 -3.45
C GLY A 777 -0.22 -22.54 -3.39
N GLY A 778 -1.50 -22.75 -3.03
CA GLY A 778 -2.14 -24.06 -3.07
C GLY A 778 -2.39 -24.55 -4.50
N GLN A 779 -2.63 -25.86 -4.65
CA GLN A 779 -2.96 -26.53 -5.93
C GLN A 779 -4.41 -26.26 -6.41
N GLY A 780 -5.07 -25.19 -5.94
CA GLY A 780 -6.49 -24.91 -6.22
C GLY A 780 -7.48 -25.53 -5.21
N GLU A 781 -7.01 -25.89 -4.02
CA GLU A 781 -7.80 -26.45 -2.92
C GLU A 781 -8.58 -25.37 -2.15
N VAL A 782 -9.81 -25.67 -1.72
CA VAL A 782 -10.62 -24.79 -0.85
C VAL A 782 -10.68 -25.37 0.57
N ASP A 783 -10.20 -24.64 1.56
CA ASP A 783 -10.32 -25.02 2.97
C ASP A 783 -11.62 -24.46 3.57
N ILE A 784 -12.36 -25.27 4.32
CA ILE A 784 -13.60 -24.88 5.02
C ILE A 784 -13.44 -25.09 6.52
N TRP A 785 -13.72 -24.06 7.31
CA TRP A 785 -13.51 -24.04 8.75
C TRP A 785 -14.79 -23.71 9.51
N ASP A 786 -15.02 -24.41 10.62
CA ASP A 786 -15.98 -23.98 11.63
C ASP A 786 -15.34 -22.89 12.49
N VAL A 787 -16.01 -21.74 12.56
CA VAL A 787 -15.47 -20.54 13.22
C VAL A 787 -15.51 -20.64 14.74
N LEU A 788 -16.47 -21.38 15.31
CA LEU A 788 -16.65 -21.50 16.75
C LEU A 788 -15.73 -22.55 17.34
N ASP A 789 -15.60 -23.70 16.66
CA ASP A 789 -14.82 -24.84 17.14
C ASP A 789 -13.33 -24.74 16.77
N ASN A 790 -12.96 -23.71 16.00
CA ASN A 790 -11.61 -23.52 15.46
C ASN A 790 -11.08 -24.77 14.70
N ARG A 791 -11.92 -25.38 13.87
CA ARG A 791 -11.64 -26.69 13.26
C ARG A 791 -11.81 -26.65 11.75
N LEU A 792 -10.83 -27.18 11.02
CA LEU A 792 -10.97 -27.47 9.60
C LEU A 792 -12.01 -28.58 9.43
N LEU A 793 -13.12 -28.27 8.78
CA LEU A 793 -14.22 -29.21 8.56
C LEU A 793 -13.87 -30.20 7.46
N PHE A 794 -13.44 -29.70 6.31
CA PHE A 794 -12.92 -30.48 5.19
C PHE A 794 -12.29 -29.56 4.14
N ARG A 795 -11.71 -30.19 3.11
CA ARG A 795 -11.08 -29.54 1.97
C ARG A 795 -11.78 -30.00 0.69
N ILE A 796 -12.10 -29.06 -0.18
CA ILE A 796 -12.52 -29.35 -1.55
C ILE A 796 -11.26 -29.40 -2.40
N GLU A 797 -10.91 -30.59 -2.88
CA GLU A 797 -9.90 -30.76 -3.91
C GLU A 797 -10.61 -30.65 -5.26
N ALA A 798 -10.26 -29.67 -6.07
CA ALA A 798 -10.86 -29.50 -7.40
C ALA A 798 -10.54 -30.66 -8.38
N ALA A 799 -9.78 -31.67 -7.92
CA ALA A 799 -9.54 -32.95 -8.60
C ALA A 799 -10.49 -34.10 -8.16
N ALA A 800 -11.39 -33.89 -7.20
CA ALA A 800 -12.31 -34.93 -6.77
C ALA A 800 -13.35 -35.22 -7.85
N ARG A 801 -13.09 -36.24 -8.67
CA ARG A 801 -14.15 -36.99 -9.35
C ARG A 801 -15.19 -37.37 -8.29
N VAL A 802 -16.43 -36.97 -8.51
CA VAL A 802 -17.58 -37.61 -7.87
C VAL A 802 -17.43 -39.12 -8.10
N PRO A 803 -17.48 -39.98 -7.06
CA PRO A 803 -17.60 -41.41 -7.29
C PRO A 803 -18.92 -41.64 -8.04
N GLU A 804 -18.87 -42.25 -9.22
CA GLU A 804 -20.08 -42.74 -9.87
C GLU A 804 -20.81 -43.68 -8.90
N PRO A 805 -22.14 -43.57 -8.75
CA PRO A 805 -22.90 -44.53 -7.98
C PRO A 805 -22.86 -45.88 -8.71
N ASP A 806 -22.32 -46.89 -8.03
CA ASP A 806 -22.31 -48.33 -8.34
C ASP A 806 -22.50 -48.76 -9.80
N ALA A 807 -21.42 -49.27 -10.39
CA ALA A 807 -21.49 -50.21 -11.50
C ALA A 807 -20.50 -51.37 -11.29
N GLY A 808 -20.94 -52.40 -10.56
CA GLY A 808 -20.36 -53.75 -10.59
C GLY A 808 -19.67 -54.22 -9.32
#